data_AF-A0A371QXA7-F1
#
_entry.id   AF-A0A371QXA7-F1
#
_cell.length_a   1.000
_cell.length_b   1.000
_cell.length_c   1.000
_cell.angle_alpha   90.00
_cell.angle_beta   90.00
_cell.angle_gamma   90.00
#
_symmetry.space_group_name_H-M   'P 1'
#
loop_
_entity.id
_entity.type
_entity.pdbx_description
1 polymer ?
#
loop_
_entity_poly.entity_id
_entity_poly.type
_entity_poly.pdbx_seq_one_letter_code
_entity_poly.pdbx_strand_id
1 'polypeptide(L)'
;MAKNVAIGALPTDVVLYPGIKYVEGSTSYLSQALTYWALAEGRISLGEVYPSVEGLKVRWRIQSNYSEIVDEILKKGYTVFDNLKGNINLKTAFTDVEISDELKIAFEKVAEEFWERAHQLLKQWEEAEKSGNVNLLNKLGKYLRVLLPLAYAVEAYKRGELSREDIALAVIFAVLYDGSISKGEIRLYVGGPEKEEEPIMTHDHFTAFWLWALKELGLKPSALYPGRNEFHIVFRGDEMDNLMNAFTLALPKLYELSNALTEFADAFRIASGEVVRSKFGVDWAYDVKEESFLKKLNKIIAITEDYIRNNVTVDKRPLDTSGQRPKAVIRLKLGGEVVARINMYWTDKVLHAQFAGSREKAERLASILRALGSETKTKHTRRIGWVVWLTTDGIIAIRHDGWLKAVKSFVDELKDKKLISEDRYKQLVRDIEAGPNTVKFAGVEFSVNYDNKVLVSYNPRNEISKNTAVDALRARGLKEGVHFTVTERGGYEIRVADKSYAKAVGALAQSGLREKEHYAVDGKKHVIYVKKKNHKDAIINALKAAGLEEGKDFAVKGVRYVIRITYEGLREIQRMALNGDLEAEKFIRELDGVLRRRHGDDAVKKLIEVLTPVREEGALEIPLPVYDEKGNLIARIVDLRYEFVKDDQSVDQCAGEDCRLRIIVEYETQEEKRQLKMEWSWAKRQKKRSEKTVTYYYEKRAMVYLKNEVEVAVLKTLTGKAKKGKVYLFTNELNALRRFKPLKDAIDQWREEKPAAQHTQGQKAN
;
A
#
# COMPACT_ATOMS: atom_id res chain seq x y z
N MET A 1 25.32 3.09 6.63
CA MET A 1 25.03 2.20 5.48
C MET A 1 26.29 1.81 4.73
N ALA A 2 27.04 2.75 4.13
CA ALA A 2 28.30 2.46 3.43
C ALA A 2 29.29 1.61 4.26
N LYS A 3 29.56 1.99 5.53
CA LYS A 3 30.40 1.22 6.45
C LYS A 3 29.91 -0.23 6.65
N ASN A 4 28.61 -0.45 6.85
CA ASN A 4 28.03 -1.79 7.07
C ASN A 4 28.01 -2.63 5.80
N VAL A 5 27.81 -1.99 4.65
CA VAL A 5 27.94 -2.61 3.32
C VAL A 5 29.38 -3.06 3.11
N ALA A 6 30.36 -2.19 3.38
CA ALA A 6 31.77 -2.57 3.28
C ALA A 6 32.10 -3.72 4.25
N ILE A 7 31.70 -3.63 5.52
CA ILE A 7 31.96 -4.69 6.50
C ILE A 7 31.29 -6.02 6.13
N GLY A 8 30.06 -5.99 5.61
CA GLY A 8 29.28 -7.21 5.31
C GLY A 8 29.48 -7.78 3.90
N ALA A 9 29.93 -6.96 2.94
CA ALA A 9 30.14 -7.36 1.54
C ALA A 9 31.61 -7.57 1.18
N LEU A 10 32.57 -6.96 1.88
CA LEU A 10 33.99 -7.23 1.62
C LEU A 10 34.38 -8.67 1.96
N PRO A 11 33.83 -9.31 3.01
CA PRO A 11 34.14 -10.70 3.33
C PRO A 11 33.42 -11.75 2.49
N THR A 12 32.72 -11.34 1.45
CA THR A 12 32.01 -12.21 0.50
C THR A 12 32.70 -12.17 -0.86
N ASP A 13 32.29 -13.01 -1.81
CA ASP A 13 32.85 -13.05 -3.17
C ASP A 13 32.63 -11.76 -4.00
N VAL A 14 32.05 -10.72 -3.40
CA VAL A 14 31.88 -9.39 -3.99
C VAL A 14 33.22 -8.68 -3.99
N VAL A 15 33.96 -8.86 -5.07
CA VAL A 15 35.30 -8.32 -5.18
C VAL A 15 35.28 -6.79 -5.35
N LEU A 16 35.30 -6.06 -4.23
CA LEU A 16 35.51 -4.62 -4.21
C LEU A 16 37.01 -4.33 -4.25
N TYR A 17 37.51 -3.91 -5.41
CA TYR A 17 38.90 -3.45 -5.51
C TYR A 17 38.96 -1.95 -5.23
N PRO A 18 39.83 -1.49 -4.33
CA PRO A 18 40.16 -0.07 -4.25
C PRO A 18 40.69 0.46 -5.58
N GLY A 19 40.27 1.68 -5.94
CA GLY A 19 40.76 2.38 -7.15
C GLY A 19 40.10 1.97 -8.47
N ILE A 20 39.21 0.97 -8.48
CA ILE A 20 38.43 0.63 -9.68
C ILE A 20 37.42 1.72 -9.99
N LYS A 21 37.37 2.16 -11.25
CA LYS A 21 36.40 3.17 -11.73
C LYS A 21 35.13 2.55 -12.32
N TYR A 22 35.09 1.22 -12.46
CA TYR A 22 34.03 0.52 -13.17
C TYR A 22 33.59 -0.76 -12.47
N VAL A 23 32.29 -1.04 -12.44
CA VAL A 23 31.77 -2.31 -11.94
C VAL A 23 31.92 -3.36 -13.06
N GLU A 24 32.87 -4.29 -12.89
CA GLU A 24 33.16 -5.37 -13.85
C GLU A 24 32.39 -6.65 -13.50
N GLY A 25 31.50 -7.09 -14.39
CA GLY A 25 30.55 -8.16 -14.10
C GLY A 25 31.00 -9.57 -14.44
N SER A 26 31.17 -10.41 -13.40
CA SER A 26 30.77 -11.82 -13.44
C SER A 26 29.34 -12.00 -12.89
N THR A 27 28.87 -13.23 -12.67
CA THR A 27 27.48 -13.71 -12.43
C THR A 27 26.64 -12.99 -11.36
N SER A 28 27.19 -12.02 -10.60
CA SER A 28 26.52 -11.24 -9.55
C SER A 28 26.52 -9.71 -9.82
N TYR A 29 26.46 -9.33 -11.10
CA TYR A 29 26.65 -7.96 -11.59
C TYR A 29 25.94 -6.84 -10.81
N LEU A 30 24.68 -7.03 -10.43
CA LEU A 30 23.89 -5.97 -9.81
C LEU A 30 24.02 -5.90 -8.30
N SER A 31 24.32 -7.04 -7.65
CA SER A 31 24.71 -7.04 -6.25
C SER A 31 26.02 -6.25 -6.06
N GLN A 32 26.96 -6.38 -7.01
CA GLN A 32 28.16 -5.53 -7.06
C GLN A 32 27.80 -4.07 -7.35
N ALA A 33 26.98 -3.78 -8.36
CA ALA A 33 26.55 -2.42 -8.68
C ALA A 33 25.87 -1.72 -7.49
N LEU A 34 25.13 -2.49 -6.69
CA LEU A 34 24.46 -2.07 -5.46
C LEU A 34 25.44 -1.80 -4.33
N THR A 35 26.45 -2.66 -4.14
CA THR A 35 27.56 -2.41 -3.22
C THR A 35 28.28 -1.12 -3.58
N TYR A 36 28.62 -0.96 -4.86
CA TYR A 36 29.27 0.24 -5.36
C TYR A 36 28.37 1.47 -5.26
N TRP A 37 27.07 1.38 -5.56
CA TRP A 37 26.10 2.46 -5.38
C TRP A 37 26.01 2.89 -3.92
N ALA A 38 25.88 1.94 -2.99
CA ALA A 38 25.77 2.22 -1.56
C ALA A 38 27.07 2.81 -0.98
N LEU A 39 28.24 2.32 -1.41
CA LEU A 39 29.54 2.87 -1.02
C LEU A 39 29.83 4.21 -1.70
N ALA A 40 29.28 4.44 -2.89
CA ALA A 40 29.41 5.68 -3.64
C ALA A 40 28.39 6.74 -3.26
N GLU A 41 27.56 6.51 -2.24
CA GLU A 41 26.45 7.38 -1.85
C GLU A 41 25.53 7.75 -3.03
N GLY A 42 25.29 6.78 -3.90
CA GLY A 42 24.43 6.91 -5.08
C GLY A 42 25.08 7.54 -6.31
N ARG A 43 26.37 7.85 -6.28
CA ARG A 43 27.11 8.45 -7.42
C ARG A 43 27.70 7.38 -8.34
N ILE A 44 26.85 6.72 -9.11
CA ILE A 44 27.28 5.87 -10.24
C ILE A 44 26.54 6.31 -11.50
N SER A 45 27.18 6.13 -12.67
CA SER A 45 26.61 6.45 -13.97
C SER A 45 26.84 5.32 -14.95
N LEU A 46 25.92 5.11 -15.91
CA LEU A 46 26.13 4.12 -16.96
C LEU A 46 27.38 4.48 -17.77
N GLY A 47 28.35 3.57 -17.82
CA GLY A 47 29.60 3.74 -18.57
C GLY A 47 29.48 3.20 -19.99
N GLU A 48 29.17 1.91 -20.13
CA GLU A 48 29.02 1.25 -21.43
C GLU A 48 28.03 0.08 -21.38
N VAL A 49 27.66 -0.43 -22.55
CA VAL A 49 26.88 -1.66 -22.73
C VAL A 49 27.66 -2.60 -23.65
N TYR A 50 27.87 -3.84 -23.22
CA TYR A 50 28.69 -4.84 -23.91
C TYR A 50 27.98 -6.20 -24.01
N PRO A 51 28.22 -6.98 -25.09
CA PRO A 51 27.69 -8.34 -25.20
C PRO A 51 28.45 -9.31 -24.28
N SER A 52 27.72 -10.25 -23.66
CA SER A 52 28.27 -11.33 -22.84
C SER A 52 27.58 -12.66 -23.14
N VAL A 53 28.11 -13.77 -22.60
CA VAL A 53 27.52 -15.13 -22.76
C VAL A 53 26.08 -15.21 -22.21
N GLU A 54 25.73 -14.34 -21.26
CA GLU A 54 24.39 -14.24 -20.64
C GLU A 54 23.51 -13.17 -21.31
N GLY A 55 23.94 -12.61 -22.45
CA GLY A 55 23.27 -11.50 -23.15
C GLY A 55 23.95 -10.15 -22.97
N LEU A 56 23.24 -9.06 -23.31
CA LEU A 56 23.76 -7.69 -23.17
C LEU A 56 23.90 -7.33 -21.69
N LYS A 57 25.12 -6.97 -21.28
CA LYS A 57 25.46 -6.45 -19.95
C LYS A 57 25.82 -4.98 -20.03
N VAL A 58 25.58 -4.28 -18.93
CA VAL A 58 26.01 -2.88 -18.77
C VAL A 58 27.32 -2.84 -17.98
N ARG A 59 28.02 -1.71 -17.95
CA ARG A 59 29.17 -1.44 -17.07
C ARG A 59 28.93 -0.10 -16.41
N TRP A 60 28.90 -0.05 -15.09
CA TRP A 60 28.71 1.19 -14.34
C TRP A 60 30.05 1.86 -14.07
N ARG A 61 30.12 3.16 -14.32
CA ARG A 61 31.22 4.01 -13.87
C ARG A 61 30.90 4.59 -12.50
N ILE A 62 31.84 4.47 -11.58
CA ILE A 62 31.71 4.98 -10.23
C ILE A 62 32.20 6.44 -10.22
N GLN A 63 31.37 7.35 -9.70
CA GLN A 63 31.59 8.81 -9.68
C GLN A 63 31.85 9.34 -8.26
N SER A 64 32.48 8.51 -7.41
CA SER A 64 32.78 8.82 -6.01
C SER A 64 34.14 8.25 -5.59
N ASN A 65 34.64 8.71 -4.45
CA ASN A 65 35.80 8.16 -3.77
C ASN A 65 35.40 6.99 -2.84
N TYR A 66 34.56 6.05 -3.29
CA TYR A 66 34.20 4.87 -2.47
C TYR A 66 35.44 4.10 -1.99
N SER A 67 36.54 4.20 -2.75
CA SER A 67 37.85 3.65 -2.40
C SER A 67 38.35 4.13 -1.05
N GLU A 68 38.04 5.36 -0.62
CA GLU A 68 38.48 5.88 0.69
C GLU A 68 37.87 5.07 1.86
N ILE A 69 36.58 4.73 1.78
CA ILE A 69 35.90 3.94 2.83
C ILE A 69 36.43 2.51 2.86
N VAL A 70 36.62 1.90 1.69
CA VAL A 70 37.18 0.55 1.56
C VAL A 70 38.62 0.54 2.08
N ASP A 71 39.45 1.50 1.65
CA ASP A 71 40.83 1.66 2.09
C ASP A 71 40.93 1.92 3.58
N GLU A 72 40.04 2.73 4.15
CA GLU A 72 39.98 2.98 5.58
C GLU A 72 39.72 1.68 6.36
N ILE A 73 38.73 0.90 5.93
CA ILE A 73 38.38 -0.37 6.58
C ILE A 73 39.52 -1.38 6.43
N LEU A 74 40.16 -1.47 5.26
CA LEU A 74 41.29 -2.37 5.05
C LEU A 74 42.51 -1.93 5.87
N LYS A 75 42.85 -0.64 5.94
CA LYS A 75 43.97 -0.12 6.74
C LYS A 75 43.75 -0.29 8.24
N LYS A 76 42.56 0.06 8.73
CA LYS A 76 42.18 -0.15 10.14
C LYS A 76 42.13 -1.64 10.45
N GLY A 77 41.52 -2.43 9.57
CA GLY A 77 41.46 -3.88 9.67
C GLY A 77 42.85 -4.52 9.74
N TYR A 78 43.80 -4.08 8.91
CA TYR A 78 45.19 -4.52 8.96
C TYR A 78 45.82 -4.24 10.33
N THR A 79 45.68 -3.01 10.83
CA THR A 79 46.19 -2.62 12.15
C THR A 79 45.58 -3.47 13.26
N VAL A 80 44.26 -3.71 13.21
CA VAL A 80 43.58 -4.54 14.20
C VAL A 80 44.05 -5.99 14.09
N PHE A 81 44.05 -6.55 12.88
CA PHE A 81 44.39 -7.95 12.62
C PHE A 81 45.82 -8.28 13.06
N ASP A 82 46.78 -7.37 12.87
CA ASP A 82 48.14 -7.53 13.38
C ASP A 82 48.18 -7.55 14.92
N ASN A 83 47.35 -6.73 15.59
CA ASN A 83 47.24 -6.73 17.06
C ASN A 83 46.51 -7.96 17.63
N LEU A 84 45.71 -8.66 16.82
CA LEU A 84 45.03 -9.89 17.25
C LEU A 84 46.00 -11.08 17.39
N LYS A 85 47.21 -10.96 16.83
CA LYS A 85 48.27 -11.96 16.87
C LYS A 85 48.56 -12.44 18.29
N GLY A 86 48.45 -13.74 18.52
CA GLY A 86 48.76 -14.39 19.79
C GLY A 86 47.76 -14.10 20.93
N ASN A 87 46.77 -13.24 20.70
CA ASN A 87 45.79 -12.81 21.70
C ASN A 87 44.42 -13.49 21.55
N ILE A 88 44.21 -14.25 20.46
CA ILE A 88 42.94 -14.93 20.19
C ILE A 88 43.13 -16.43 20.12
N ASN A 89 42.27 -17.14 20.86
CA ASN A 89 42.10 -18.58 20.73
C ASN A 89 40.85 -18.91 19.90
N LEU A 90 41.07 -19.24 18.62
CA LEU A 90 40.00 -19.61 17.68
C LEU A 90 39.29 -20.91 18.09
N LYS A 91 39.90 -21.78 18.91
CA LYS A 91 39.27 -23.03 19.37
C LYS A 91 37.98 -22.78 20.15
N THR A 92 37.91 -21.64 20.83
CA THR A 92 36.72 -21.27 21.61
C THR A 92 35.54 -20.88 20.72
N ALA A 93 35.75 -20.60 19.43
CA ALA A 93 34.72 -20.12 18.52
C ALA A 93 33.70 -21.19 18.14
N PHE A 94 34.10 -22.47 18.23
CA PHE A 94 33.28 -23.61 17.81
C PHE A 94 32.88 -24.54 18.97
N THR A 95 33.12 -24.14 20.22
CA THR A 95 32.78 -24.96 21.41
C THR A 95 31.27 -25.14 21.58
N ASP A 96 30.50 -24.10 21.27
CA ASP A 96 29.04 -24.07 21.50
C ASP A 96 28.23 -24.23 20.21
N VAL A 97 28.87 -24.66 19.12
CA VAL A 97 28.25 -24.89 17.81
C VAL A 97 28.14 -26.40 17.59
N GLU A 98 27.01 -26.87 17.06
CA GLU A 98 26.85 -28.28 16.69
C GLU A 98 27.70 -28.60 15.46
N ILE A 99 28.73 -29.43 15.63
CA ILE A 99 29.70 -29.84 14.61
C ILE A 99 30.01 -31.33 14.79
N SER A 100 30.25 -32.07 13.70
CA SER A 100 30.70 -33.47 13.81
C SER A 100 32.10 -33.58 14.42
N ASP A 101 32.39 -34.70 15.09
CA ASP A 101 33.70 -34.91 15.75
C ASP A 101 34.86 -34.83 14.75
N GLU A 102 34.68 -35.36 13.54
CA GLU A 102 35.66 -35.29 12.45
C GLU A 102 35.98 -33.84 12.06
N LEU A 103 34.94 -33.02 11.87
CA LEU A 103 35.12 -31.60 11.56
C LEU A 103 35.73 -30.86 12.74
N LYS A 104 35.32 -31.16 13.97
CA LYS A 104 35.89 -30.54 15.17
C LYS A 104 37.41 -30.74 15.25
N ILE A 105 37.90 -31.96 15.01
CA ILE A 105 39.35 -32.24 14.96
C ILE A 105 40.03 -31.44 13.84
N ALA A 106 39.41 -31.36 12.66
CA ALA A 106 39.95 -30.57 11.56
C ALA A 106 40.04 -29.07 11.91
N PHE A 107 38.98 -28.50 12.53
CA PHE A 107 38.94 -27.10 12.95
C PHE A 107 39.89 -26.80 14.11
N GLU A 108 40.16 -27.76 15.00
CA GLU A 108 41.20 -27.63 16.03
C GLU A 108 42.59 -27.49 15.41
N LYS A 109 42.90 -28.30 14.39
CA LYS A 109 44.16 -28.18 13.63
C LYS A 109 44.24 -26.84 12.89
N VAL A 110 43.16 -26.44 12.21
CA VAL A 110 43.08 -25.14 11.51
C VAL A 110 43.31 -23.99 12.47
N ALA A 111 42.75 -24.04 13.68
CA ALA A 111 42.95 -23.02 14.70
C ALA A 111 44.42 -22.92 15.17
N GLU A 112 45.16 -24.03 15.18
CA GLU A 112 46.59 -24.06 15.54
C GLU A 112 47.47 -23.44 14.45
N GLU A 113 47.23 -23.77 13.18
CA GLU A 113 48.04 -23.28 12.04
C GLU A 113 47.57 -21.91 11.50
N PHE A 114 46.39 -21.42 11.90
CA PHE A 114 45.79 -20.19 11.36
C PHE A 114 46.74 -19.00 11.40
N TRP A 115 47.34 -18.74 12.57
CA TRP A 115 48.20 -17.58 12.72
C TRP A 115 49.49 -17.74 11.92
N GLU A 116 50.09 -18.94 11.85
CA GLU A 116 51.27 -19.18 11.01
C GLU A 116 51.01 -18.80 9.55
N ARG A 117 49.89 -19.29 8.98
CA ARG A 117 49.48 -18.94 7.60
C ARG A 117 49.13 -17.46 7.45
N ALA A 118 48.51 -16.85 8.46
CA ALA A 118 48.23 -15.40 8.46
C ALA A 118 49.52 -14.57 8.40
N HIS A 119 50.56 -14.98 9.12
CA HIS A 119 51.87 -14.32 9.06
C HIS A 119 52.50 -14.47 7.68
N GLN A 120 52.45 -15.67 7.10
CA GLN A 120 52.95 -15.90 5.75
C GLN A 120 52.23 -14.98 4.74
N LEU A 121 50.90 -14.87 4.85
CA LEU A 121 50.08 -13.98 4.02
C LEU A 121 50.47 -12.51 4.16
N LEU A 122 50.57 -11.98 5.39
CA LEU A 122 50.91 -10.58 5.63
C LEU A 122 52.35 -10.25 5.19
N LYS A 123 53.29 -11.17 5.42
CA LYS A 123 54.68 -11.00 4.97
C LYS A 123 54.77 -10.93 3.44
N GLN A 124 54.12 -11.85 2.73
CA GLN A 124 54.08 -11.80 1.26
C GLN A 124 53.37 -10.54 0.75
N TRP A 125 52.36 -10.05 1.46
CA TRP A 125 51.69 -8.80 1.14
C TRP A 125 52.63 -7.60 1.24
N GLU A 126 53.36 -7.46 2.35
CA GLU A 126 54.33 -6.38 2.55
C GLU A 126 55.47 -6.41 1.51
N GLU A 127 55.96 -7.60 1.16
CA GLU A 127 56.98 -7.77 0.12
C GLU A 127 56.43 -7.38 -1.26
N ALA A 128 55.17 -7.73 -1.55
CA ALA A 128 54.49 -7.34 -2.77
C ALA A 128 54.24 -5.81 -2.84
N GLU A 129 53.88 -5.17 -1.73
CA GLU A 129 53.73 -3.71 -1.66
C GLU A 129 55.07 -2.99 -1.89
N LYS A 130 56.13 -3.42 -1.19
CA LYS A 130 57.48 -2.84 -1.33
C LYS A 130 58.03 -2.98 -2.75
N SER A 131 57.71 -4.07 -3.43
CA SER A 131 58.14 -4.33 -4.81
C SER A 131 57.20 -3.76 -5.87
N GLY A 132 56.04 -3.22 -5.50
CA GLY A 132 55.02 -2.74 -6.43
C GLY A 132 54.39 -3.85 -7.29
N ASN A 133 54.42 -5.11 -6.83
CA ASN A 133 53.93 -6.26 -7.58
C ASN A 133 52.39 -6.35 -7.55
N VAL A 134 51.74 -5.63 -8.47
CA VAL A 134 50.27 -5.52 -8.57
C VAL A 134 49.58 -6.88 -8.72
N ASN A 135 50.16 -7.82 -9.47
CA ASN A 135 49.57 -9.15 -9.67
C ASN A 135 49.57 -9.97 -8.38
N LEU A 136 50.67 -9.95 -7.63
CA LEU A 136 50.76 -10.62 -6.34
C LEU A 136 49.84 -9.96 -5.31
N LEU A 137 49.77 -8.64 -5.28
CA LEU A 137 48.81 -7.91 -4.44
C LEU A 137 47.36 -8.29 -4.76
N ASN A 138 46.99 -8.40 -6.04
CA ASN A 138 45.65 -8.86 -6.41
C ASN A 138 45.38 -10.31 -5.96
N LYS A 139 46.37 -11.20 -6.09
CA LYS A 139 46.28 -12.60 -5.64
C LYS A 139 46.09 -12.71 -4.12
N LEU A 140 46.90 -11.99 -3.35
CA LEU A 140 46.86 -12.01 -1.88
C LEU A 140 45.66 -11.24 -1.31
N GLY A 141 45.21 -10.20 -2.02
CA GLY A 141 44.16 -9.30 -1.56
C GLY A 141 42.82 -9.98 -1.35
N LYS A 142 42.53 -11.08 -2.06
CA LYS A 142 41.30 -11.86 -1.86
C LYS A 142 41.19 -12.47 -0.45
N TYR A 143 42.31 -12.81 0.18
CA TYR A 143 42.34 -13.31 1.56
C TYR A 143 42.09 -12.19 2.56
N LEU A 144 42.82 -11.08 2.39
CA LEU A 144 42.75 -9.92 3.29
C LEU A 144 41.39 -9.22 3.22
N ARG A 145 40.69 -9.26 2.07
CA ARG A 145 39.32 -8.75 1.95
C ARG A 145 38.31 -9.50 2.80
N VAL A 146 38.59 -10.75 3.18
CA VAL A 146 37.77 -11.50 4.14
C VAL A 146 38.18 -11.21 5.57
N LEU A 147 39.47 -11.33 5.87
CA LEU A 147 39.97 -11.27 7.26
C LEU A 147 39.91 -9.86 7.85
N LEU A 148 40.33 -8.85 7.09
CA LEU A 148 40.51 -7.50 7.64
C LEU A 148 39.18 -6.81 8.01
N PRO A 149 38.11 -6.88 7.20
CA PRO A 149 36.83 -6.27 7.58
C PRO A 149 36.16 -6.96 8.76
N LEU A 150 36.30 -8.30 8.89
CA LEU A 150 35.80 -9.04 10.05
C LEU A 150 36.53 -8.65 11.34
N ALA A 151 37.86 -8.57 11.28
CA ALA A 151 38.67 -8.08 12.40
C ALA A 151 38.28 -6.64 12.80
N TYR A 152 38.14 -5.76 11.80
CA TYR A 152 37.70 -4.38 12.02
C TYR A 152 36.30 -4.32 12.67
N ALA A 153 35.35 -5.14 12.21
CA ALA A 153 34.00 -5.17 12.75
C ALA A 153 33.97 -5.53 14.24
N VAL A 154 34.73 -6.57 14.61
CA VAL A 154 34.84 -7.01 16.01
C VAL A 154 35.41 -5.91 16.88
N GLU A 155 36.53 -5.30 16.48
CA GLU A 155 37.17 -4.25 17.28
C GLU A 155 36.31 -2.98 17.36
N ALA A 156 35.71 -2.57 16.25
CA ALA A 156 34.81 -1.42 16.23
C ALA A 156 33.57 -1.65 17.11
N TYR A 157 33.04 -2.88 17.16
CA TYR A 157 31.98 -3.25 18.09
C TYR A 157 32.43 -3.19 19.55
N LYS A 158 33.61 -3.75 19.88
CA LYS A 158 34.19 -3.70 21.24
C LYS A 158 34.41 -2.27 21.73
N ARG A 159 34.78 -1.35 20.83
CA ARG A 159 34.94 0.09 21.12
C ARG A 159 33.63 0.87 21.18
N GLY A 160 32.49 0.25 20.87
CA GLY A 160 31.18 0.92 20.78
C GLY A 160 31.02 1.82 19.55
N GLU A 161 31.90 1.70 18.55
CA GLU A 161 31.80 2.42 17.26
C GLU A 161 30.77 1.80 16.31
N LEU A 162 30.40 0.53 16.52
CA LEU A 162 29.33 -0.15 15.80
C LEU A 162 28.21 -0.51 16.79
N SER A 163 26.98 -0.18 16.42
CA SER A 163 25.80 -0.59 17.17
C SER A 163 25.42 -2.04 16.84
N ARG A 164 24.58 -2.68 17.66
CA ARG A 164 23.98 -3.98 17.31
C ARG A 164 23.21 -3.93 15.98
N GLU A 165 22.64 -2.79 15.63
CA GLU A 165 21.97 -2.59 14.33
C GLU A 165 22.95 -2.67 13.17
N ASP A 166 24.15 -2.08 13.32
CA ASP A 166 25.19 -2.11 12.29
C ASP A 166 25.74 -3.52 12.08
N ILE A 167 25.90 -4.28 13.17
CA ILE A 167 26.30 -5.69 13.13
C ILE A 167 25.24 -6.56 12.46
N ALA A 168 23.96 -6.36 12.82
CA ALA A 168 22.85 -7.06 12.17
C ALA A 168 22.85 -6.79 10.66
N LEU A 169 23.05 -5.53 10.23
CA LEU A 169 23.13 -5.19 8.82
C LEU A 169 24.32 -5.85 8.13
N ALA A 170 25.50 -5.87 8.74
CA ALA A 170 26.67 -6.52 8.16
C ALA A 170 26.43 -8.02 7.92
N VAL A 171 25.85 -8.73 8.89
CA VAL A 171 25.51 -10.15 8.75
C VAL A 171 24.41 -10.38 7.72
N ILE A 172 23.39 -9.51 7.67
CA ILE A 172 22.37 -9.54 6.61
C ILE A 172 23.04 -9.46 5.24
N PHE A 173 23.95 -8.48 5.03
CA PHE A 173 24.65 -8.36 3.76
C PHE A 173 25.41 -9.63 3.41
N ALA A 174 26.15 -10.21 4.35
CA ALA A 174 26.86 -11.47 4.13
C ALA A 174 25.92 -12.60 3.64
N VAL A 175 24.75 -12.76 4.28
CA VAL A 175 23.73 -13.75 3.89
C VAL A 175 23.07 -13.42 2.54
N LEU A 176 22.87 -12.13 2.23
CA LEU A 176 22.27 -11.72 0.95
C LEU A 176 23.18 -12.10 -0.22
N TYR A 177 24.50 -11.94 -0.08
CA TYR A 177 25.48 -12.40 -1.07
C TYR A 177 25.57 -13.92 -1.06
N ASP A 178 26.13 -14.49 -0.01
CA ASP A 178 26.62 -15.87 -0.01
C ASP A 178 25.83 -16.72 0.98
N GLY A 179 24.50 -16.62 0.97
CA GLY A 179 23.66 -17.38 1.90
C GLY A 179 22.30 -17.76 1.36
N SER A 180 21.53 -18.45 2.19
CA SER A 180 20.12 -18.76 1.93
C SER A 180 19.25 -18.47 3.16
N ILE A 181 18.00 -18.11 2.87
CA ILE A 181 17.03 -17.73 3.89
C ILE A 181 15.78 -18.57 3.70
N SER A 182 15.27 -19.15 4.79
CA SER A 182 14.00 -19.85 4.86
C SER A 182 13.29 -19.53 6.18
N LYS A 183 12.02 -19.93 6.33
CA LYS A 183 11.19 -19.54 7.48
C LYS A 183 11.70 -20.06 8.84
N GLY A 184 12.48 -21.13 8.86
CA GLY A 184 13.01 -21.73 10.09
C GLY A 184 14.53 -21.88 10.11
N GLU A 185 15.22 -21.30 9.13
CA GLU A 185 16.67 -21.43 9.01
C GLU A 185 17.27 -20.31 8.16
N ILE A 186 18.39 -19.76 8.63
CA ILE A 186 19.28 -18.89 7.85
C ILE A 186 20.64 -19.59 7.72
N ARG A 187 21.20 -19.63 6.51
CA ARG A 187 22.52 -20.18 6.22
C ARG A 187 23.43 -19.09 5.64
N LEU A 188 24.64 -19.00 6.18
CA LEU A 188 25.76 -18.30 5.57
C LEU A 188 26.71 -19.35 5.00
N TYR A 189 27.07 -19.21 3.74
CA TYR A 189 28.02 -20.06 3.04
C TYR A 189 29.39 -19.40 3.09
N VAL A 190 30.39 -20.15 3.51
CA VAL A 190 31.78 -19.72 3.59
C VAL A 190 32.59 -20.55 2.61
N GLY A 191 32.84 -19.96 1.44
CA GLY A 191 33.68 -20.53 0.40
C GLY A 191 35.17 -20.33 0.66
N GLY A 192 35.99 -20.80 -0.29
CA GLY A 192 37.44 -20.63 -0.28
C GLY A 192 37.97 -20.13 -1.62
N PRO A 193 39.29 -20.03 -1.77
CA PRO A 193 39.89 -19.68 -3.06
C PRO A 193 39.81 -20.88 -4.04
N GLU A 194 38.62 -21.21 -4.54
CA GLU A 194 38.29 -22.44 -5.28
C GLU A 194 39.07 -22.69 -6.59
N LYS A 195 39.99 -21.79 -6.96
CA LYS A 195 40.78 -21.85 -8.20
C LYS A 195 42.30 -21.81 -7.96
N GLU A 196 42.75 -21.91 -6.71
CA GLU A 196 44.17 -22.04 -6.41
C GLU A 196 44.55 -23.47 -6.06
N GLU A 197 45.57 -23.98 -6.74
CA GLU A 197 46.11 -25.33 -6.51
C GLU A 197 46.72 -25.46 -5.10
N GLU A 198 47.41 -24.41 -4.64
CA GLU A 198 48.06 -24.35 -3.31
C GLU A 198 47.71 -23.04 -2.60
N PRO A 199 46.51 -22.95 -1.99
CA PRO A 199 46.09 -21.72 -1.35
C PRO A 199 46.80 -21.52 0.01
N ILE A 200 47.22 -20.28 0.28
CA ILE A 200 47.86 -19.92 1.57
C ILE A 200 46.90 -20.20 2.74
N MET A 201 45.61 -19.92 2.54
CA MET A 201 44.52 -20.26 3.46
C MET A 201 43.37 -20.96 2.73
N THR A 202 42.71 -21.88 3.40
CA THR A 202 41.56 -22.64 2.87
C THR A 202 40.22 -22.07 3.36
N HIS A 203 39.10 -22.60 2.84
CA HIS A 203 37.76 -22.26 3.33
C HIS A 203 37.58 -22.58 4.82
N ASP A 204 38.28 -23.59 5.35
CA ASP A 204 38.29 -23.94 6.78
C ASP A 204 38.83 -22.77 7.62
N HIS A 205 39.91 -22.13 7.18
CA HIS A 205 40.53 -20.99 7.86
C HIS A 205 39.58 -19.81 7.91
N PHE A 206 38.91 -19.51 6.80
CA PHE A 206 37.90 -18.45 6.75
C PHE A 206 36.70 -18.78 7.62
N THR A 207 36.25 -20.03 7.64
CA THR A 207 35.11 -20.48 8.44
C THR A 207 35.43 -20.35 9.93
N ALA A 208 36.64 -20.75 10.36
CA ALA A 208 37.09 -20.60 11.74
C ALA A 208 37.10 -19.12 12.16
N PHE A 209 37.56 -18.24 11.27
CA PHE A 209 37.59 -16.81 11.53
C PHE A 209 36.20 -16.17 11.55
N TRP A 210 35.28 -16.61 10.68
CA TRP A 210 33.87 -16.21 10.70
C TRP A 210 33.17 -16.61 11.99
N LEU A 211 33.34 -17.86 12.44
CA LEU A 211 32.77 -18.33 13.71
C LEU A 211 33.29 -17.50 14.90
N TRP A 212 34.58 -17.19 14.90
CA TRP A 212 35.17 -16.30 15.90
C TRP A 212 34.54 -14.91 15.85
N ALA A 213 34.46 -14.30 14.66
CA ALA A 213 33.89 -12.96 14.51
C ALA A 213 32.42 -12.92 14.97
N LEU A 214 31.59 -13.89 14.56
CA LEU A 214 30.20 -13.98 14.98
C LEU A 214 30.08 -14.06 16.51
N LYS A 215 30.88 -14.91 17.15
CA LYS A 215 30.91 -15.04 18.62
C LYS A 215 31.22 -13.72 19.31
N GLU A 216 32.28 -13.02 18.86
CA GLU A 216 32.68 -11.74 19.44
C GLU A 216 31.65 -10.62 19.21
N LEU A 217 30.89 -10.72 18.13
CA LEU A 217 29.77 -9.84 17.81
C LEU A 217 28.48 -10.19 18.58
N GLY A 218 28.52 -11.21 19.43
CA GLY A 218 27.38 -11.67 20.24
C GLY A 218 26.34 -12.46 19.47
N LEU A 219 26.73 -13.05 18.33
CA LEU A 219 25.91 -13.91 17.51
C LEU A 219 26.41 -15.35 17.61
N LYS A 220 25.48 -16.28 17.83
CA LYS A 220 25.80 -17.68 18.00
C LYS A 220 25.13 -18.50 16.90
N PRO A 221 25.88 -19.16 16.02
CA PRO A 221 25.34 -20.16 15.11
C PRO A 221 24.88 -21.40 15.88
N SER A 222 23.85 -22.08 15.37
CA SER A 222 23.38 -23.35 15.94
C SER A 222 24.25 -24.52 15.47
N ALA A 223 24.65 -24.55 14.20
CA ALA A 223 25.36 -25.68 13.61
C ALA A 223 26.32 -25.27 12.48
N LEU A 224 27.27 -26.16 12.16
CA LEU A 224 28.14 -26.09 10.99
C LEU A 224 28.01 -27.37 10.17
N TYR A 225 27.74 -27.25 8.86
CA TYR A 225 27.69 -28.40 7.95
C TYR A 225 28.69 -28.27 6.80
N PRO A 226 29.31 -29.38 6.35
CA PRO A 226 30.14 -29.38 5.16
C PRO A 226 29.27 -29.29 3.90
N GLY A 227 29.66 -28.44 2.97
CA GLY A 227 29.15 -28.36 1.60
C GLY A 227 30.13 -29.00 0.61
N ARG A 228 29.93 -28.76 -0.70
CA ARG A 228 30.80 -29.35 -1.74
C ARG A 228 32.17 -28.69 -1.80
N ASN A 229 32.22 -27.36 -1.70
CA ASN A 229 33.44 -26.53 -1.70
C ASN A 229 33.36 -25.38 -0.65
N GLU A 230 32.41 -25.47 0.27
CA GLU A 230 32.06 -24.41 1.21
C GLU A 230 31.60 -25.01 2.55
N PHE A 231 31.58 -24.21 3.61
CA PHE A 231 30.90 -24.56 4.85
C PHE A 231 29.60 -23.77 5.01
N HIS A 232 28.58 -24.40 5.58
CA HIS A 232 27.32 -23.76 5.91
C HIS A 232 27.28 -23.44 7.40
N ILE A 233 27.41 -22.16 7.76
CA ILE A 233 27.13 -21.67 9.10
C ILE A 233 25.62 -21.47 9.23
N VAL A 234 24.98 -22.16 10.17
CA VAL A 234 23.52 -22.26 10.27
C VAL A 234 23.00 -21.60 11.53
N PHE A 235 21.89 -20.85 11.40
CA PHE A 235 21.08 -20.35 12.50
C PHE A 235 19.69 -21.00 12.45
N ARG A 236 19.32 -21.73 13.50
CA ARG A 236 18.01 -22.36 13.73
C ARG A 236 17.61 -22.19 15.20
N GLY A 237 16.33 -22.41 15.52
CA GLY A 237 15.84 -22.41 16.91
C GLY A 237 16.14 -21.10 17.66
N ASP A 238 16.57 -21.21 18.91
CA ASP A 238 16.86 -20.07 19.79
C ASP A 238 17.96 -19.16 19.22
N GLU A 239 18.97 -19.73 18.55
CA GLU A 239 20.02 -18.99 17.85
C GLU A 239 19.45 -18.16 16.69
N MET A 240 18.46 -18.67 15.96
CA MET A 240 17.75 -17.91 14.94
C MET A 240 16.91 -16.79 15.58
N ASP A 241 16.23 -17.03 16.69
CA ASP A 241 15.44 -16.01 17.39
C ASP A 241 16.32 -14.84 17.86
N ASN A 242 17.52 -15.12 18.37
CA ASN A 242 18.50 -14.10 18.72
C ASN A 242 18.93 -13.26 17.50
N LEU A 243 19.13 -13.91 16.35
CA LEU A 243 19.43 -13.22 15.09
C LEU A 243 18.24 -12.36 14.61
N MET A 244 17.01 -12.88 14.70
CA MET A 244 15.78 -12.16 14.31
C MET A 244 15.52 -10.94 15.20
N ASN A 245 15.87 -11.00 16.49
CA ASN A 245 15.85 -9.85 17.37
C ASN A 245 16.81 -8.76 16.90
N ALA A 246 18.01 -9.12 16.45
CA ALA A 246 18.96 -8.18 15.86
C ALA A 246 18.43 -7.58 14.54
N PHE A 247 17.81 -8.41 13.69
CA PHE A 247 17.23 -7.96 12.41
C PHE A 247 16.06 -6.99 12.62
N THR A 248 15.28 -7.18 13.69
CA THR A 248 14.21 -6.24 14.06
C THR A 248 14.74 -4.82 14.31
N LEU A 249 15.95 -4.69 14.87
CA LEU A 249 16.59 -3.38 15.06
C LEU A 249 16.98 -2.73 13.72
N ALA A 250 17.43 -3.53 12.76
CA ALA A 250 17.84 -3.10 11.42
C ALA A 250 16.68 -2.92 10.43
N LEU A 251 15.48 -3.37 10.77
CA LEU A 251 14.31 -3.34 9.88
C LEU A 251 14.02 -1.97 9.23
N PRO A 252 14.13 -0.82 9.93
CA PRO A 252 14.00 0.49 9.28
C PRO A 252 14.98 0.68 8.11
N LYS A 253 16.25 0.29 8.28
CA LYS A 253 17.27 0.38 7.24
C LYS A 253 17.07 -0.61 6.11
N LEU A 254 16.51 -1.78 6.40
CA LEU A 254 16.13 -2.74 5.36
C LEU A 254 14.99 -2.20 4.49
N TYR A 255 14.01 -1.50 5.07
CA TYR A 255 12.98 -0.83 4.28
C TYR A 255 13.55 0.30 3.43
N GLU A 256 14.44 1.14 3.99
CA GLU A 256 15.13 2.18 3.22
C GLU A 256 15.88 1.57 2.03
N LEU A 257 16.61 0.47 2.26
CA LEU A 257 17.32 -0.25 1.22
C LEU A 257 16.36 -0.81 0.16
N SER A 258 15.36 -1.60 0.57
CA SER A 258 14.40 -2.22 -0.37
C SER A 258 13.68 -1.18 -1.25
N ASN A 259 13.28 -0.04 -0.67
CA ASN A 259 12.68 1.05 -1.43
C ASN A 259 13.67 1.66 -2.44
N ALA A 260 14.88 2.00 -2.00
CA ALA A 260 15.91 2.57 -2.87
C ALA A 260 16.28 1.63 -4.02
N LEU A 261 16.33 0.32 -3.77
CA LEU A 261 16.60 -0.68 -4.80
C LEU A 261 15.44 -0.84 -5.78
N THR A 262 14.21 -0.73 -5.29
CA THR A 262 13.02 -0.77 -6.15
C THR A 262 13.02 0.44 -7.09
N GLU A 263 13.30 1.64 -6.56
CA GLU A 263 13.45 2.86 -7.35
C GLU A 263 14.59 2.76 -8.36
N PHE A 264 15.75 2.24 -7.93
CA PHE A 264 16.88 1.99 -8.82
C PHE A 264 16.52 0.99 -9.92
N ALA A 265 15.87 -0.13 -9.60
CA ALA A 265 15.46 -1.13 -10.56
C ALA A 265 14.46 -0.57 -11.60
N ASP A 266 13.51 0.25 -11.16
CA ASP A 266 12.55 0.90 -12.06
C ASP A 266 13.24 1.91 -12.99
N ALA A 267 14.10 2.77 -12.44
CA ALA A 267 14.88 3.72 -13.23
C ALA A 267 15.83 3.00 -14.20
N PHE A 268 16.46 1.92 -13.74
CA PHE A 268 17.34 1.08 -14.53
C PHE A 268 16.61 0.50 -15.72
N ARG A 269 15.47 -0.19 -15.50
CA ARG A 269 14.67 -0.81 -16.55
C ARG A 269 14.28 0.19 -17.64
N ILE A 270 13.93 1.42 -17.26
CA ILE A 270 13.59 2.49 -18.22
C ILE A 270 14.82 2.89 -19.03
N ALA A 271 15.90 3.34 -18.35
CA ALA A 271 17.06 3.92 -19.01
C ALA A 271 17.77 2.91 -19.93
N SER A 272 17.93 1.69 -19.46
CA SER A 272 18.56 0.60 -20.21
C SER A 272 17.69 0.10 -21.37
N GLY A 273 16.36 0.00 -21.19
CA GLY A 273 15.43 -0.37 -22.25
C GLY A 273 15.48 0.62 -23.41
N GLU A 274 15.53 1.92 -23.11
CA GLU A 274 15.69 2.98 -24.13
C GLU A 274 17.03 2.86 -24.88
N VAL A 275 18.13 2.68 -24.14
CA VAL A 275 19.48 2.56 -24.74
C VAL A 275 19.61 1.30 -25.59
N VAL A 276 19.16 0.16 -25.08
CA VAL A 276 19.22 -1.12 -25.80
C VAL A 276 18.35 -1.08 -27.06
N ARG A 277 17.12 -0.56 -26.95
CA ARG A 277 16.23 -0.38 -28.10
C ARG A 277 16.86 0.56 -29.14
N SER A 278 17.43 1.69 -28.71
CA SER A 278 18.05 2.66 -29.61
C SER A 278 19.29 2.11 -30.33
N LYS A 279 20.09 1.26 -29.68
CA LYS A 279 21.38 0.80 -30.20
C LYS A 279 21.27 -0.53 -30.96
N PHE A 280 20.33 -1.39 -30.58
CA PHE A 280 20.23 -2.76 -31.09
C PHE A 280 18.86 -3.08 -31.69
N GLY A 281 17.87 -2.19 -31.58
CA GLY A 281 16.53 -2.40 -32.14
C GLY A 281 15.71 -3.49 -31.45
N VAL A 282 16.11 -3.93 -30.25
CA VAL A 282 15.46 -5.00 -29.49
C VAL A 282 14.91 -4.49 -28.17
N ASP A 283 13.78 -5.05 -27.75
CA ASP A 283 13.20 -4.78 -26.43
C ASP A 283 13.95 -5.57 -25.35
N TRP A 284 14.44 -4.86 -24.34
CA TRP A 284 15.15 -5.48 -23.22
C TRP A 284 14.18 -5.95 -22.14
N ALA A 285 14.11 -7.27 -21.92
CA ALA A 285 13.18 -7.90 -20.98
C ALA A 285 13.78 -8.22 -19.61
N TYR A 286 15.04 -7.85 -19.36
CA TYR A 286 15.71 -8.13 -18.10
C TYR A 286 15.18 -7.21 -16.98
N ASP A 287 14.66 -7.82 -15.91
CA ASP A 287 14.19 -7.11 -14.72
C ASP A 287 15.09 -7.42 -13.52
N VAL A 288 15.73 -6.38 -13.00
CA VAL A 288 16.57 -6.41 -11.80
C VAL A 288 15.81 -6.95 -10.58
N LYS A 289 14.49 -6.74 -10.55
CA LYS A 289 13.66 -7.21 -9.44
C LYS A 289 13.62 -8.74 -9.35
N GLU A 290 13.96 -9.42 -10.44
CA GLU A 290 14.01 -10.88 -10.50
C GLU A 290 15.33 -11.47 -9.99
N GLU A 291 16.32 -10.64 -9.65
CA GLU A 291 17.59 -11.11 -9.10
C GLU A 291 17.48 -11.70 -7.68
N SER A 292 18.34 -12.68 -7.41
CA SER A 292 18.42 -13.37 -6.13
C SER A 292 18.62 -12.43 -4.95
N PHE A 293 19.43 -11.38 -5.10
CA PHE A 293 19.72 -10.43 -4.02
C PHE A 293 18.46 -9.70 -3.53
N LEU A 294 17.69 -9.08 -4.43
CA LEU A 294 16.48 -8.35 -4.05
C LEU A 294 15.40 -9.30 -3.52
N LYS A 295 15.27 -10.49 -4.13
CA LYS A 295 14.37 -11.55 -3.64
C LYS A 295 14.72 -11.97 -2.20
N LYS A 296 16.00 -12.19 -1.90
CA LYS A 296 16.47 -12.51 -0.54
C LYS A 296 16.23 -11.36 0.43
N LEU A 297 16.48 -10.11 0.04
CA LEU A 297 16.23 -8.94 0.91
C LEU A 297 14.75 -8.83 1.28
N ASN A 298 13.86 -8.91 0.29
CA ASN A 298 12.42 -8.87 0.54
C ASN A 298 11.96 -10.07 1.39
N LYS A 299 12.59 -11.24 1.22
CA LYS A 299 12.34 -12.42 2.04
C LYS A 299 12.78 -12.23 3.50
N ILE A 300 13.95 -11.63 3.75
CA ILE A 300 14.41 -11.29 5.12
C ILE A 300 13.42 -10.33 5.78
N ILE A 301 13.00 -9.28 5.07
CA ILE A 301 12.01 -8.32 5.57
C ILE A 301 10.72 -9.05 5.96
N ALA A 302 10.18 -9.88 5.08
CA ALA A 302 8.94 -10.63 5.33
C ALA A 302 9.06 -11.57 6.54
N ILE A 303 10.16 -12.33 6.64
CA ILE A 303 10.38 -13.23 7.79
C ILE A 303 10.56 -12.44 9.09
N THR A 304 11.19 -11.26 9.04
CA THR A 304 11.33 -10.37 10.19
C THR A 304 9.98 -9.80 10.62
N GLU A 305 9.16 -9.36 9.67
CA GLU A 305 7.79 -8.91 9.95
C GLU A 305 6.94 -10.02 10.58
N ASP A 306 7.02 -11.24 10.05
CA ASP A 306 6.34 -12.42 10.60
C ASP A 306 6.85 -12.77 12.01
N TYR A 307 8.16 -12.70 12.24
CA TYR A 307 8.75 -12.90 13.56
C TYR A 307 8.20 -11.89 14.57
N ILE A 308 8.19 -10.60 14.22
CA ILE A 308 7.64 -9.53 15.06
C ILE A 308 6.14 -9.79 15.32
N ARG A 309 5.36 -10.13 14.30
CA ARG A 309 3.92 -10.39 14.41
C ARG A 309 3.62 -11.50 15.40
N ASN A 310 4.45 -12.56 15.43
CA ASN A 310 4.19 -13.74 16.24
C ASN A 310 4.80 -13.66 17.65
N ASN A 311 5.87 -12.86 17.85
CA ASN A 311 6.63 -12.85 19.10
C ASN A 311 6.51 -11.54 19.90
N VAL A 312 5.94 -10.47 19.33
CA VAL A 312 5.72 -9.24 20.10
C VAL A 312 4.68 -9.45 21.19
N THR A 313 5.06 -9.16 22.42
CA THR A 313 4.11 -9.03 23.54
C THR A 313 3.80 -7.55 23.78
N VAL A 314 2.56 -7.26 24.17
CA VAL A 314 2.07 -5.88 24.34
C VAL A 314 1.54 -5.70 25.76
N ASP A 315 2.13 -4.75 26.48
CA ASP A 315 1.75 -4.40 27.84
C ASP A 315 1.19 -2.97 27.90
N LYS A 316 0.07 -2.80 28.62
CA LYS A 316 -0.49 -1.48 28.94
C LYS A 316 -0.16 -1.10 30.38
N ARG A 317 0.40 0.09 30.60
CA ARG A 317 0.50 0.68 31.95
C ARG A 317 -0.86 1.20 32.45
N PRO A 318 -1.06 1.38 33.76
CA PRO A 318 -2.31 1.95 34.30
C PRO A 318 -2.66 3.30 33.68
N LEU A 319 -3.96 3.61 33.56
CA LEU A 319 -4.46 4.89 33.10
C LEU A 319 -4.05 6.03 34.05
N ASP A 320 -3.25 6.94 33.52
CA ASP A 320 -2.85 8.19 34.14
C ASP A 320 -3.84 9.31 33.78
N THR A 321 -4.47 9.88 34.81
CA THR A 321 -5.44 10.98 34.71
C THR A 321 -4.92 12.30 35.30
N SER A 322 -3.63 12.37 35.67
CA SER A 322 -3.04 13.54 36.32
C SER A 322 -2.76 14.71 35.35
N GLY A 323 -2.65 14.42 34.05
CA GLY A 323 -2.39 15.43 33.02
C GLY A 323 -3.66 15.99 32.37
N GLN A 324 -3.48 16.92 31.42
CA GLN A 324 -4.59 17.52 30.66
C GLN A 324 -5.46 16.51 29.89
N ARG A 325 -4.91 15.34 29.54
CA ARG A 325 -5.63 14.28 28.82
C ARG A 325 -5.34 12.95 29.47
N PRO A 326 -6.37 12.10 29.70
CA PRO A 326 -6.17 10.73 30.16
C PRO A 326 -5.27 9.97 29.18
N LYS A 327 -4.26 9.28 29.71
CA LYS A 327 -3.29 8.55 28.89
C LYS A 327 -2.83 7.24 29.53
N ALA A 328 -2.37 6.31 28.71
CA ALA A 328 -1.66 5.11 29.14
C ALA A 328 -0.45 4.85 28.25
N VAL A 329 0.63 4.33 28.83
CA VAL A 329 1.81 3.92 28.05
C VAL A 329 1.62 2.49 27.58
N ILE A 330 1.66 2.27 26.27
CA ILE A 330 1.73 0.95 25.64
C ILE A 330 3.19 0.61 25.41
N ARG A 331 3.61 -0.58 25.85
CA ARG A 331 4.98 -1.10 25.68
C ARG A 331 4.93 -2.31 24.77
N LEU A 332 5.78 -2.31 23.75
CA LEU A 332 5.99 -3.41 22.84
C LEU A 332 7.27 -4.13 23.27
N LYS A 333 7.19 -5.44 23.46
CA LYS A 333 8.27 -6.26 23.98
C LYS A 333 8.61 -7.42 23.04
N LEU A 334 9.90 -7.71 22.90
CA LEU A 334 10.43 -8.88 22.21
C LEU A 334 11.44 -9.56 23.13
N GLY A 335 11.39 -10.89 23.27
CA GLY A 335 12.24 -11.61 24.22
C GLY A 335 12.12 -11.12 25.67
N GLY A 336 10.98 -10.54 26.05
CA GLY A 336 10.76 -9.92 27.36
C GLY A 336 11.27 -8.47 27.51
N GLU A 337 12.12 -7.99 26.60
CA GLU A 337 12.69 -6.65 26.63
C GLU A 337 11.79 -5.62 25.94
N VAL A 338 11.72 -4.40 26.48
CA VAL A 338 10.91 -3.31 25.89
C VAL A 338 11.66 -2.71 24.70
N VAL A 339 11.26 -3.09 23.49
CA VAL A 339 11.85 -2.60 22.24
C VAL A 339 11.26 -1.28 21.76
N ALA A 340 10.01 -0.97 22.12
CA ALA A 340 9.36 0.28 21.78
C ALA A 340 8.22 0.66 22.73
N ARG A 341 7.82 1.94 22.71
CA ARG A 341 6.68 2.45 23.50
C ARG A 341 5.90 3.51 22.74
N ILE A 342 4.60 3.59 23.00
CA ILE A 342 3.72 4.63 22.47
C ILE A 342 2.70 5.03 23.54
N ASN A 343 2.36 6.32 23.63
CA ASN A 343 1.34 6.78 24.56
C ASN A 343 -0.02 6.75 23.88
N MET A 344 -0.98 6.05 24.47
CA MET A 344 -2.40 6.09 24.11
C MET A 344 -3.08 7.22 24.88
N TYR A 345 -3.89 8.03 24.21
CA TYR A 345 -4.60 9.17 24.76
C TYR A 345 -6.09 9.09 24.45
N TRP A 346 -6.88 9.63 25.38
CA TRP A 346 -8.25 10.05 25.13
C TRP A 346 -8.29 11.56 24.92
N THR A 347 -8.94 12.02 23.85
CA THR A 347 -9.03 13.44 23.47
C THR A 347 -10.45 14.00 23.60
N ASP A 348 -11.24 13.45 24.53
CA ASP A 348 -12.68 13.68 24.74
C ASP A 348 -13.58 13.22 23.59
N LYS A 349 -13.01 13.01 22.40
CA LYS A 349 -13.73 12.61 21.19
C LYS A 349 -13.18 11.34 20.58
N VAL A 350 -11.85 11.18 20.51
CA VAL A 350 -11.23 10.08 19.78
C VAL A 350 -10.06 9.47 20.54
N LEU A 351 -9.80 8.19 20.24
CA LEU A 351 -8.55 7.53 20.61
C LEU A 351 -7.41 8.07 19.74
N HIS A 352 -6.26 8.24 20.36
CA HIS A 352 -5.11 8.85 19.73
C HIS A 352 -3.84 8.25 20.33
N ALA A 353 -2.96 7.68 19.51
CA ALA A 353 -1.68 7.18 19.99
C ALA A 353 -0.53 8.00 19.42
N GLN A 354 0.41 8.39 20.27
CA GLN A 354 1.54 9.23 19.88
C GLN A 354 2.83 8.84 20.58
N PHE A 355 3.91 8.85 19.82
CA PHE A 355 5.29 8.84 20.31
C PHE A 355 6.02 10.07 19.78
N ALA A 356 6.91 10.64 20.59
CA ALA A 356 7.81 11.70 20.18
C ALA A 356 9.21 11.42 20.76
N GLY A 357 10.26 11.59 19.95
CA GLY A 357 11.64 11.33 20.38
C GLY A 357 12.67 11.44 19.25
N SER A 358 13.76 10.66 19.38
CA SER A 358 14.80 10.57 18.35
C SER A 358 14.29 9.89 17.09
N ARG A 359 14.93 10.18 15.95
CA ARG A 359 14.63 9.57 14.65
C ARG A 359 14.65 8.05 14.73
N GLU A 360 15.74 7.49 15.26
CA GLU A 360 15.96 6.05 15.43
C GLU A 360 14.80 5.37 16.18
N LYS A 361 14.39 5.92 17.34
CA LYS A 361 13.31 5.34 18.14
C LYS A 361 11.94 5.45 17.45
N ALA A 362 11.70 6.55 16.73
CA ALA A 362 10.48 6.74 15.96
C ALA A 362 10.40 5.76 14.77
N GLU A 363 11.50 5.59 14.03
CA GLU A 363 11.60 4.66 12.89
C GLU A 363 11.47 3.22 13.35
N ARG A 364 12.14 2.82 14.45
CA ARG A 364 11.97 1.50 15.07
C ARG A 364 10.52 1.22 15.46
N LEU A 365 9.87 2.16 16.16
CA LEU A 365 8.46 2.03 16.52
C LEU A 365 7.56 1.91 15.27
N ALA A 366 7.79 2.73 14.25
CA ALA A 366 7.01 2.68 13.02
C ALA A 366 7.16 1.34 12.30
N SER A 367 8.37 0.79 12.22
CA SER A 367 8.63 -0.52 11.62
C SER A 367 7.95 -1.67 12.37
N ILE A 368 7.98 -1.66 13.72
CA ILE A 368 7.26 -2.65 14.52
C ILE A 368 5.75 -2.52 14.30
N LEU A 369 5.19 -1.31 14.39
CA LEU A 369 3.76 -1.09 14.16
C LEU A 369 3.34 -1.51 12.74
N ARG A 370 4.21 -1.31 11.74
CA ARG A 370 4.00 -1.76 10.36
C ARG A 370 3.93 -3.28 10.26
N ALA A 371 4.87 -3.99 10.88
CA ALA A 371 4.83 -5.45 10.97
C ALA A 371 3.54 -5.95 11.65
N LEU A 372 3.01 -5.21 12.64
CA LEU A 372 1.73 -5.50 13.28
C LEU A 372 0.49 -5.11 12.46
N GLY A 373 0.66 -4.49 11.27
CA GLY A 373 -0.41 -4.15 10.34
C GLY A 373 -0.76 -2.66 10.24
N SER A 374 0.06 -1.75 10.78
CA SER A 374 -0.15 -0.29 10.64
C SER A 374 0.43 0.25 9.33
N GLU A 375 -0.23 1.23 8.72
CA GLU A 375 0.32 1.99 7.58
C GLU A 375 1.07 3.28 7.99
N THR A 376 1.38 3.42 9.28
CA THR A 376 1.88 4.68 9.83
C THR A 376 3.31 4.98 9.42
N LYS A 377 3.55 6.25 9.08
CA LYS A 377 4.88 6.79 8.77
C LYS A 377 5.37 7.74 9.86
N THR A 378 6.69 7.89 9.96
CA THR A 378 7.32 8.88 10.82
C THR A 378 7.17 10.29 10.22
N LYS A 379 7.08 11.30 11.09
CA LYS A 379 7.04 12.72 10.67
C LYS A 379 7.95 13.55 11.57
N HIS A 380 8.75 14.42 10.96
CA HIS A 380 9.55 15.39 11.72
C HIS A 380 8.73 16.65 12.00
N THR A 381 8.77 17.11 13.25
CA THR A 381 8.12 18.34 13.71
C THR A 381 9.13 19.23 14.41
N ARG A 382 9.19 20.52 14.04
CA ARG A 382 10.19 21.46 14.61
C ARG A 382 10.14 21.56 16.14
N ARG A 383 8.97 21.37 16.77
CA ARG A 383 8.81 21.52 18.23
C ARG A 383 8.93 20.22 19.02
N ILE A 384 8.65 19.08 18.41
CA ILE A 384 8.44 17.80 19.13
C ILE A 384 9.41 16.71 18.63
N GLY A 385 10.26 17.02 17.64
CA GLY A 385 11.18 16.07 17.03
C GLY A 385 10.47 15.09 16.10
N TRP A 386 10.95 13.85 16.08
CA TRP A 386 10.38 12.78 15.27
C TRP A 386 9.19 12.14 15.97
N VAL A 387 8.07 12.05 15.25
CA VAL A 387 6.77 11.65 15.79
C VAL A 387 6.20 10.47 15.02
N VAL A 388 5.63 9.51 15.76
CA VAL A 388 4.72 8.49 15.25
C VAL A 388 3.34 8.79 15.79
N TRP A 389 2.33 8.80 14.91
CA TRP A 389 0.97 9.17 15.28
C TRP A 389 -0.05 8.22 14.63
N LEU A 390 -0.88 7.58 15.46
CA LEU A 390 -2.05 6.82 15.07
C LEU A 390 -3.36 7.56 15.43
N THR A 391 -4.27 7.64 14.46
CA THR A 391 -5.68 7.97 14.67
C THR A 391 -6.43 6.76 15.24
N THR A 392 -7.70 6.91 15.64
CA THR A 392 -8.56 5.77 15.99
C THR A 392 -8.50 4.66 14.93
N ASP A 393 -8.64 5.02 13.64
CA ASP A 393 -8.61 4.05 12.54
C ASP A 393 -7.25 3.34 12.46
N GLY A 394 -6.15 4.09 12.60
CA GLY A 394 -4.80 3.50 12.65
C GLY A 394 -4.56 2.60 13.86
N ILE A 395 -5.20 2.89 15.00
CA ILE A 395 -5.14 2.04 16.20
C ILE A 395 -5.90 0.73 15.98
N ILE A 396 -7.12 0.78 15.44
CA ILE A 396 -7.96 -0.42 15.27
C ILE A 396 -7.59 -1.24 14.02
N ALA A 397 -6.80 -0.66 13.10
CA ALA A 397 -6.19 -1.34 11.95
C ALA A 397 -5.15 -2.37 12.37
N ILE A 398 -4.46 -2.15 13.50
CA ILE A 398 -3.52 -3.13 14.06
C ILE A 398 -4.33 -4.26 14.68
N ARG A 399 -4.28 -5.45 14.07
CA ARG A 399 -5.09 -6.61 14.45
C ARG A 399 -4.39 -7.60 15.38
N HIS A 400 -3.21 -7.26 15.86
CA HIS A 400 -2.48 -8.08 16.82
C HIS A 400 -3.26 -8.19 18.15
N ASP A 401 -3.47 -9.41 18.65
CA ASP A 401 -4.33 -9.68 19.81
C ASP A 401 -3.87 -8.93 21.08
N GLY A 402 -2.57 -8.95 21.36
CA GLY A 402 -2.00 -8.21 22.49
C GLY A 402 -2.23 -6.70 22.37
N TRP A 403 -2.19 -6.15 21.15
CA TRP A 403 -2.47 -4.74 20.90
C TRP A 403 -3.94 -4.42 21.14
N LEU A 404 -4.86 -5.18 20.55
CA LEU A 404 -6.30 -4.98 20.73
C LEU A 404 -6.72 -5.15 22.19
N LYS A 405 -6.14 -6.11 22.91
CA LYS A 405 -6.36 -6.29 24.36
C LYS A 405 -5.90 -5.07 25.15
N ALA A 406 -4.74 -4.51 24.83
CA ALA A 406 -4.23 -3.29 25.46
C ALA A 406 -5.12 -2.08 25.14
N VAL A 407 -5.63 -1.95 23.92
CA VAL A 407 -6.56 -0.86 23.54
C VAL A 407 -7.91 -1.02 24.25
N LYS A 408 -8.48 -2.23 24.29
CA LYS A 408 -9.75 -2.52 24.98
C LYS A 408 -9.63 -2.23 26.48
N SER A 409 -8.57 -2.71 27.12
CA SER A 409 -8.30 -2.43 28.54
C SER A 409 -8.13 -0.93 28.84
N PHE A 410 -7.59 -0.14 27.90
CA PHE A 410 -7.56 1.32 28.04
C PHE A 410 -8.98 1.91 28.03
N VAL A 411 -9.84 1.45 27.12
CA VAL A 411 -11.25 1.90 27.01
C VAL A 411 -12.08 1.45 28.22
N ASP A 412 -11.84 0.26 28.74
CA ASP A 412 -12.48 -0.25 29.97
C ASP A 412 -12.15 0.68 31.16
N GLU A 413 -10.87 1.01 31.37
CA GLU A 413 -10.46 1.93 32.44
C GLU A 413 -11.04 3.35 32.28
N LEU A 414 -11.23 3.83 31.04
CA LEU A 414 -11.92 5.10 30.80
C LEU A 414 -13.38 5.06 31.24
N LYS A 415 -14.08 3.94 30.98
CA LYS A 415 -15.47 3.73 31.42
C LYS A 415 -15.56 3.61 32.94
N ASP A 416 -14.69 2.81 33.55
CA ASP A 416 -14.70 2.58 35.00
C ASP A 416 -14.46 3.89 35.78
N LYS A 417 -13.58 4.76 35.26
CA LYS A 417 -13.37 6.11 35.80
C LYS A 417 -14.42 7.15 35.36
N LYS A 418 -15.48 6.73 34.66
CA LYS A 418 -16.57 7.58 34.16
C LYS A 418 -16.11 8.74 33.26
N LEU A 419 -15.01 8.56 32.54
CA LEU A 419 -14.46 9.53 31.58
C LEU A 419 -15.15 9.44 30.20
N ILE A 420 -15.89 8.36 29.95
CA ILE A 420 -16.73 8.17 28.77
C ILE A 420 -18.11 7.63 29.17
N SER A 421 -19.14 7.99 28.41
CA SER A 421 -20.51 7.46 28.58
C SER A 421 -20.62 6.00 28.14
N GLU A 422 -21.64 5.28 28.62
CA GLU A 422 -21.92 3.90 28.22
C GLU A 422 -22.09 3.72 26.70
N ASP A 423 -22.81 4.63 26.03
CA ASP A 423 -23.01 4.55 24.58
C ASP A 423 -21.68 4.72 23.83
N ARG A 424 -20.84 5.64 24.31
CA ARG A 424 -19.51 5.85 23.74
C ARG A 424 -18.59 4.65 23.96
N TYR A 425 -18.64 4.03 25.13
CA TYR A 425 -17.94 2.78 25.42
C TYR A 425 -18.38 1.66 24.45
N LYS A 426 -19.68 1.42 24.32
CA LYS A 426 -20.23 0.40 23.39
C LYS A 426 -19.80 0.65 21.96
N GLN A 427 -19.79 1.91 21.52
CA GLN A 427 -19.31 2.28 20.19
C GLN A 427 -17.82 1.97 20.01
N LEU A 428 -16.96 2.39 20.95
CA LEU A 428 -15.52 2.16 20.86
C LEU A 428 -15.17 0.67 20.89
N VAL A 429 -15.81 -0.13 21.74
CA VAL A 429 -15.61 -1.58 21.80
C VAL A 429 -16.01 -2.22 20.48
N ARG A 430 -17.16 -1.85 19.91
CA ARG A 430 -17.59 -2.33 18.58
C ARG A 430 -16.58 -1.95 17.48
N ASP A 431 -16.07 -0.72 17.49
CA ASP A 431 -15.08 -0.26 16.51
C ASP A 431 -13.74 -1.01 16.66
N ILE A 432 -13.29 -1.28 17.88
CA ILE A 432 -12.08 -2.07 18.16
C ILE A 432 -12.24 -3.51 17.67
N GLU A 433 -13.38 -4.14 17.95
CA GLU A 433 -13.65 -5.52 17.55
C GLU A 433 -13.75 -5.65 16.03
N ALA A 434 -14.45 -4.73 15.37
CA ALA A 434 -14.70 -4.82 13.92
C ALA A 434 -13.53 -4.35 13.04
N GLY A 435 -12.59 -3.55 13.57
CA GLY A 435 -11.44 -3.01 12.82
C GLY A 435 -11.81 -1.83 11.92
N PRO A 436 -10.90 -1.30 11.08
CA PRO A 436 -11.15 -0.09 10.29
C PRO A 436 -12.31 -0.29 9.31
N ASN A 437 -13.00 0.80 8.98
CA ASN A 437 -14.11 0.80 8.02
C ASN A 437 -13.69 1.27 6.62
N THR A 438 -12.40 1.20 6.28
CA THR A 438 -11.89 1.70 5.01
C THR A 438 -11.41 0.58 4.09
N VAL A 439 -11.48 0.83 2.79
CA VAL A 439 -11.00 -0.03 1.70
C VAL A 439 -10.28 0.84 0.67
N LYS A 440 -9.30 0.30 -0.05
CA LYS A 440 -8.49 1.08 -0.99
C LYS A 440 -8.68 0.64 -2.44
N PHE A 441 -8.87 1.60 -3.34
CA PHE A 441 -8.91 1.35 -4.78
C PHE A 441 -8.39 2.56 -5.55
N ALA A 442 -7.61 2.33 -6.61
CA ALA A 442 -6.96 3.36 -7.41
C ALA A 442 -6.11 4.31 -6.56
N GLY A 443 -5.46 3.79 -5.51
CA GLY A 443 -4.71 4.60 -4.55
C GLY A 443 -5.55 5.48 -3.60
N VAL A 444 -6.88 5.45 -3.71
CA VAL A 444 -7.82 6.23 -2.88
C VAL A 444 -8.41 5.37 -1.77
N GLU A 445 -8.41 5.87 -0.54
CA GLU A 445 -8.99 5.20 0.62
C GLU A 445 -10.46 5.62 0.81
N PHE A 446 -11.39 4.67 0.63
CA PHE A 446 -12.82 4.88 0.76
C PHE A 446 -13.32 4.37 2.11
N SER A 447 -14.17 5.15 2.77
CA SER A 447 -14.95 4.69 3.91
C SER A 447 -16.15 3.88 3.42
N VAL A 448 -16.36 2.74 4.07
CA VAL A 448 -17.48 1.82 3.90
C VAL A 448 -18.47 2.04 5.04
N ASN A 449 -19.74 2.11 4.68
CA ASN A 449 -20.85 2.13 5.63
C ASN A 449 -22.04 1.35 5.07
N TYR A 450 -22.95 0.96 5.95
CA TYR A 450 -24.19 0.28 5.60
C TYR A 450 -25.38 0.88 6.34
N ASP A 451 -26.34 1.39 5.56
CA ASP A 451 -27.65 1.84 6.02
C ASP A 451 -28.71 1.35 5.02
N ASN A 452 -29.01 0.05 5.06
CA ASN A 452 -29.83 -0.70 4.07
C ASN A 452 -29.30 -0.63 2.61
N LYS A 453 -28.15 0.01 2.41
CA LYS A 453 -27.44 0.19 1.16
C LYS A 453 -25.95 0.22 1.45
N VAL A 454 -25.18 -0.39 0.56
CA VAL A 454 -23.71 -0.34 0.63
C VAL A 454 -23.26 1.05 0.19
N LEU A 455 -22.56 1.76 1.06
CA LEU A 455 -22.06 3.12 0.82
C LEU A 455 -20.54 3.11 0.85
N VAL A 456 -19.92 3.32 -0.31
CA VAL A 456 -18.46 3.44 -0.45
C VAL A 456 -18.14 4.87 -0.86
N SER A 457 -17.46 5.62 0.02
CA SER A 457 -17.26 7.06 -0.20
C SER A 457 -15.93 7.59 0.32
N TYR A 458 -15.38 8.58 -0.39
CA TYR A 458 -14.20 9.33 -0.02
C TYR A 458 -14.58 10.80 0.18
N ASN A 459 -14.03 11.44 1.22
CA ASN A 459 -14.38 12.81 1.60
C ASN A 459 -13.14 13.74 1.54
N PRO A 460 -12.70 14.15 0.33
CA PRO A 460 -11.53 15.02 0.22
C PRO A 460 -11.77 16.39 0.86
N ARG A 461 -10.74 16.91 1.53
CA ARG A 461 -10.78 18.19 2.26
C ARG A 461 -10.51 19.41 1.39
N ASN A 462 -10.02 19.22 0.17
CA ASN A 462 -9.67 20.29 -0.75
C ASN A 462 -9.86 19.82 -2.21
N GLU A 463 -9.85 20.79 -3.12
CA GLU A 463 -10.09 20.57 -4.54
C GLU A 463 -8.99 19.76 -5.23
N ILE A 464 -7.73 19.91 -4.80
CA ILE A 464 -6.60 19.14 -5.33
C ILE A 464 -6.81 17.65 -5.04
N SER A 465 -7.02 17.27 -3.77
CA SER A 465 -7.28 15.88 -3.37
C SER A 465 -8.53 15.30 -4.04
N LYS A 466 -9.55 16.14 -4.30
CA LYS A 466 -10.73 15.75 -5.07
C LYS A 466 -10.35 15.42 -6.52
N ASN A 467 -9.66 16.33 -7.22
CA ASN A 467 -9.25 16.12 -8.61
C ASN A 467 -8.33 14.90 -8.73
N THR A 468 -7.32 14.78 -7.88
CA THR A 468 -6.41 13.61 -7.87
C THR A 468 -7.18 12.29 -7.73
N ALA A 469 -8.17 12.22 -6.84
CA ALA A 469 -8.98 11.02 -6.68
C ALA A 469 -9.86 10.74 -7.91
N VAL A 470 -10.45 11.77 -8.52
CA VAL A 470 -11.25 11.64 -9.74
C VAL A 470 -10.38 11.13 -10.91
N ASP A 471 -9.20 11.72 -11.08
CA ASP A 471 -8.26 11.35 -12.15
C ASP A 471 -7.76 9.92 -11.97
N ALA A 472 -7.47 9.51 -10.73
CA ALA A 472 -7.07 8.13 -10.43
C ALA A 472 -8.19 7.13 -10.78
N LEU A 473 -9.45 7.41 -10.44
CA LEU A 473 -10.57 6.54 -10.81
C LEU A 473 -10.78 6.48 -12.32
N ARG A 474 -10.64 7.61 -13.03
CA ARG A 474 -10.73 7.66 -14.50
C ARG A 474 -9.59 6.90 -15.17
N ALA A 475 -8.38 6.97 -14.63
CA ALA A 475 -7.23 6.21 -15.12
C ALA A 475 -7.43 4.69 -15.01
N ARG A 476 -8.27 4.24 -14.07
CA ARG A 476 -8.71 2.83 -13.97
C ARG A 476 -9.91 2.49 -14.87
N GLY A 477 -10.35 3.41 -15.72
CA GLY A 477 -11.47 3.20 -16.65
C GLY A 477 -12.86 3.52 -16.09
N LEU A 478 -12.96 4.08 -14.88
CA LEU A 478 -14.26 4.43 -14.30
C LEU A 478 -14.79 5.77 -14.83
N LYS A 479 -16.10 5.84 -15.11
CA LYS A 479 -16.78 7.03 -15.64
C LYS A 479 -17.51 7.81 -14.55
N GLU A 480 -17.25 9.11 -14.45
CA GLU A 480 -18.00 10.00 -13.56
C GLU A 480 -19.47 10.10 -14.01
N GLY A 481 -20.40 10.13 -13.06
CA GLY A 481 -21.85 10.13 -13.32
C GLY A 481 -22.45 8.74 -13.51
N VAL A 482 -21.63 7.74 -13.86
CA VAL A 482 -22.06 6.33 -14.04
C VAL A 482 -21.49 5.47 -12.92
N HIS A 483 -20.16 5.34 -12.85
CA HIS A 483 -19.44 4.46 -11.92
C HIS A 483 -19.13 5.13 -10.58
N PHE A 484 -18.97 6.45 -10.58
CA PHE A 484 -18.85 7.23 -9.35
C PHE A 484 -19.50 8.60 -9.50
N THR A 485 -19.84 9.23 -8.38
CA THR A 485 -20.41 10.58 -8.35
C THR A 485 -19.58 11.49 -7.46
N VAL A 486 -19.45 12.75 -7.85
CA VAL A 486 -18.81 13.80 -7.05
C VAL A 486 -19.89 14.77 -6.61
N THR A 487 -20.00 14.99 -5.30
CA THR A 487 -20.93 15.97 -4.72
C THR A 487 -20.20 16.97 -3.85
N GLU A 488 -20.59 18.22 -3.97
CA GLU A 488 -20.08 19.34 -3.18
C GLU A 488 -21.08 19.67 -2.06
N ARG A 489 -20.59 19.76 -0.81
CA ARG A 489 -21.39 20.06 0.39
C ARG A 489 -20.78 21.19 1.22
N GLY A 490 -21.56 22.24 1.49
CA GLY A 490 -21.18 23.38 2.36
C GLY A 490 -21.01 24.70 1.62
N GLY A 491 -20.76 25.78 2.39
CA GLY A 491 -20.43 27.12 1.88
C GLY A 491 -18.94 27.41 1.99
N TYR A 492 -18.45 28.41 1.24
CA TYR A 492 -17.05 28.84 1.34
C TYR A 492 -16.86 29.77 2.55
N GLU A 493 -15.76 29.60 3.26
CA GLU A 493 -15.31 30.50 4.33
C GLU A 493 -13.97 31.10 3.92
N ILE A 494 -13.82 32.42 4.01
CA ILE A 494 -12.55 33.10 3.80
C ILE A 494 -12.05 33.55 5.16
N ARG A 495 -10.94 32.98 5.62
CA ARG A 495 -10.28 33.41 6.86
C ARG A 495 -9.29 34.49 6.52
N VAL A 496 -9.33 35.61 7.23
CA VAL A 496 -8.41 36.73 7.03
C VAL A 496 -7.51 36.84 8.25
N ALA A 497 -6.23 37.16 8.04
CA ALA A 497 -5.31 37.46 9.11
C ALA A 497 -5.77 38.71 9.88
N ASP A 498 -5.60 38.72 11.20
CA ASP A 498 -6.04 39.82 12.09
C ASP A 498 -5.63 41.20 11.56
N LYS A 499 -4.35 41.36 11.20
CA LYS A 499 -3.79 42.61 10.66
C LYS A 499 -4.41 43.07 9.33
N SER A 500 -5.02 42.14 8.60
CA SER A 500 -5.56 42.35 7.26
C SER A 500 -7.10 42.36 7.26
N TYR A 501 -7.75 42.08 8.41
CA TYR A 501 -9.20 41.94 8.50
C TYR A 501 -9.94 43.23 8.21
N ALA A 502 -9.56 44.35 8.84
CA ALA A 502 -10.21 45.65 8.61
C ALA A 502 -10.12 46.07 7.14
N LYS A 503 -8.95 45.84 6.52
CA LYS A 503 -8.72 46.12 5.09
C LYS A 503 -9.58 45.21 4.19
N ALA A 504 -9.74 43.94 4.54
CA ALA A 504 -10.59 43.00 3.82
C ALA A 504 -12.08 43.37 3.88
N VAL A 505 -12.58 43.76 5.06
CA VAL A 505 -13.98 44.19 5.21
C VAL A 505 -14.22 45.50 4.45
N GLY A 506 -13.29 46.46 4.51
CA GLY A 506 -13.35 47.71 3.76
C GLY A 506 -13.36 47.49 2.24
N ALA A 507 -12.51 46.58 1.75
CA ALA A 507 -12.48 46.19 0.34
C ALA A 507 -13.81 45.63 -0.15
N LEU A 508 -14.46 44.79 0.66
CA LEU A 508 -15.75 44.22 0.29
C LEU A 508 -16.87 45.27 0.27
N ALA A 509 -16.89 46.20 1.23
CA ALA A 509 -17.85 47.29 1.25
C ALA A 509 -17.72 48.22 0.02
N GLN A 510 -16.51 48.38 -0.52
CA GLN A 510 -16.23 49.21 -1.69
C GLN A 510 -16.40 48.46 -3.04
N SER A 511 -16.56 47.13 -3.01
CA SER A 511 -16.58 46.29 -4.23
C SER A 511 -17.95 46.16 -4.90
N GLY A 512 -18.99 46.83 -4.38
CA GLY A 512 -20.38 46.65 -4.83
C GLY A 512 -21.04 45.35 -4.37
N LEU A 513 -20.31 44.49 -3.63
CA LEU A 513 -20.85 43.29 -3.01
C LEU A 513 -21.61 43.65 -1.74
N ARG A 514 -22.81 43.09 -1.58
CA ARG A 514 -23.69 43.33 -0.42
C ARG A 514 -23.51 42.28 0.66
N GLU A 515 -23.34 42.73 1.90
CA GLU A 515 -23.37 41.87 3.08
C GLU A 515 -24.78 41.23 3.24
N LYS A 516 -24.84 40.01 3.78
CA LYS A 516 -25.99 39.09 3.87
C LYS A 516 -26.47 38.50 2.54
N GLU A 517 -26.24 39.15 1.41
CA GLU A 517 -26.59 38.66 0.06
C GLU A 517 -25.42 37.92 -0.62
N HIS A 518 -24.24 38.54 -0.60
CA HIS A 518 -23.04 38.01 -1.24
C HIS A 518 -22.11 37.33 -0.25
N TYR A 519 -21.88 37.99 0.89
CA TYR A 519 -21.04 37.51 1.98
C TYR A 519 -21.65 37.83 3.35
N ALA A 520 -21.12 37.30 4.44
CA ALA A 520 -21.38 37.75 5.80
C ALA A 520 -20.09 37.71 6.61
N VAL A 521 -19.89 38.64 7.54
CA VAL A 521 -18.66 38.74 8.32
C VAL A 521 -18.87 38.30 9.77
N ASP A 522 -17.90 37.55 10.31
CA ASP A 522 -17.74 37.24 11.72
C ASP A 522 -16.43 37.84 12.21
N GLY A 523 -16.53 39.02 12.83
CA GLY A 523 -15.38 39.76 13.34
C GLY A 523 -14.64 39.07 14.47
N LYS A 524 -15.31 38.22 15.26
CA LYS A 524 -14.65 37.50 16.37
C LYS A 524 -13.70 36.42 15.88
N LYS A 525 -13.95 35.87 14.70
CA LYS A 525 -13.14 34.79 14.10
C LYS A 525 -12.33 35.23 12.89
N HIS A 526 -12.44 36.51 12.52
CA HIS A 526 -11.89 37.07 11.29
C HIS A 526 -12.27 36.25 10.04
N VAL A 527 -13.56 35.89 9.93
CA VAL A 527 -14.10 35.07 8.83
C VAL A 527 -15.09 35.85 7.99
N ILE A 528 -15.02 35.67 6.67
CA ILE A 528 -16.01 36.09 5.69
C ILE A 528 -16.68 34.83 5.13
N TYR A 529 -17.96 34.64 5.41
CA TYR A 529 -18.80 33.57 4.89
C TYR A 529 -19.33 33.94 3.50
N VAL A 530 -19.09 33.10 2.50
CA VAL A 530 -19.65 33.28 1.15
C VAL A 530 -21.05 32.70 1.10
N LYS A 531 -22.04 33.50 0.67
CA LYS A 531 -23.45 33.08 0.68
C LYS A 531 -23.83 32.12 -0.45
N LYS A 532 -23.19 32.24 -1.63
CA LYS A 532 -23.43 31.37 -2.79
C LYS A 532 -22.13 31.08 -3.54
N LYS A 533 -21.98 29.88 -4.12
CA LYS A 533 -20.76 29.44 -4.82
C LYS A 533 -20.27 30.43 -5.88
N ASN A 534 -21.18 30.97 -6.68
CA ASN A 534 -20.87 31.92 -7.75
C ASN A 534 -20.41 33.31 -7.24
N HIS A 535 -20.54 33.60 -5.93
CA HIS A 535 -20.04 34.84 -5.35
C HIS A 535 -18.59 34.73 -4.86
N LYS A 536 -18.04 33.51 -4.76
CA LYS A 536 -16.70 33.25 -4.22
C LYS A 536 -15.64 34.03 -4.98
N ASP A 537 -15.61 33.91 -6.30
CA ASP A 537 -14.54 34.51 -7.11
C ASP A 537 -14.65 36.03 -7.12
N ALA A 538 -15.86 36.59 -7.09
CA ALA A 538 -16.08 38.02 -6.94
C ALA A 538 -15.52 38.56 -5.61
N ILE A 539 -15.76 37.86 -4.50
CA ILE A 539 -15.23 38.22 -3.18
C ILE A 539 -13.69 38.12 -3.16
N ILE A 540 -13.11 37.06 -3.71
CA ILE A 540 -11.65 36.89 -3.78
C ILE A 540 -11.01 37.98 -4.64
N ASN A 541 -11.62 38.31 -5.79
CA ASN A 541 -11.12 39.34 -6.68
C ASN A 541 -11.19 40.73 -6.02
N ALA A 542 -12.24 41.03 -5.25
CA ALA A 542 -12.33 42.26 -4.47
C ALA A 542 -11.21 42.37 -3.42
N LEU A 543 -10.88 41.28 -2.73
CA LEU A 543 -9.77 41.25 -1.77
C LEU A 543 -8.41 41.45 -2.46
N LYS A 544 -8.19 40.76 -3.59
CA LYS A 544 -6.96 40.90 -4.38
C LYS A 544 -6.80 42.30 -4.96
N ALA A 545 -7.90 42.92 -5.44
CA ALA A 545 -7.90 44.29 -5.94
C ALA A 545 -7.53 45.32 -4.85
N ALA A 546 -7.83 45.04 -3.58
CA ALA A 546 -7.37 45.84 -2.46
C ALA A 546 -5.90 45.57 -2.06
N GLY A 547 -5.17 44.76 -2.82
CA GLY A 547 -3.79 44.39 -2.52
C GLY A 547 -3.65 43.47 -1.32
N LEU A 548 -4.59 42.54 -1.12
CA LEU A 548 -4.47 41.44 -0.16
C LEU A 548 -4.03 40.17 -0.90
N GLU A 549 -3.06 39.46 -0.35
CA GLU A 549 -2.49 38.25 -0.96
C GLU A 549 -3.10 36.98 -0.37
N GLU A 550 -3.58 36.08 -1.24
CA GLU A 550 -4.07 34.76 -0.83
C GLU A 550 -2.89 33.89 -0.34
N GLY A 551 -3.04 33.27 0.83
CA GLY A 551 -2.00 32.51 1.52
C GLY A 551 -1.21 33.32 2.56
N LYS A 552 -1.25 34.65 2.49
CA LYS A 552 -0.59 35.57 3.45
C LYS A 552 -1.59 36.37 4.27
N ASP A 553 -2.50 37.06 3.59
CA ASP A 553 -3.49 37.96 4.20
C ASP A 553 -4.85 37.30 4.38
N PHE A 554 -5.22 36.38 3.47
CA PHE A 554 -6.41 35.57 3.61
C PHE A 554 -6.23 34.17 3.04
N ALA A 555 -7.04 33.23 3.51
CA ALA A 555 -7.08 31.85 3.03
C ALA A 555 -8.52 31.39 2.84
N VAL A 556 -8.82 30.82 1.68
CA VAL A 556 -10.13 30.28 1.36
C VAL A 556 -10.24 28.86 1.89
N LYS A 557 -11.12 28.62 2.86
CA LYS A 557 -11.57 27.28 3.27
C LYS A 557 -12.79 26.89 2.46
N GLY A 558 -12.60 25.86 1.64
CA GLY A 558 -13.57 25.36 0.69
C GLY A 558 -14.55 24.33 1.23
N VAL A 559 -15.56 24.11 0.39
CA VAL A 559 -16.63 23.12 0.42
C VAL A 559 -16.10 21.71 0.70
N ARG A 560 -16.87 20.88 1.41
CA ARG A 560 -16.56 19.45 1.58
C ARG A 560 -16.97 18.70 0.33
N TYR A 561 -16.04 17.95 -0.26
CA TYR A 561 -16.35 17.08 -1.38
C TYR A 561 -16.69 15.69 -0.87
N VAL A 562 -17.60 15.00 -1.57
CA VAL A 562 -17.92 13.60 -1.33
C VAL A 562 -17.90 12.89 -2.68
N ILE A 563 -16.94 11.99 -2.86
CA ILE A 563 -16.86 11.07 -4.00
C ILE A 563 -17.49 9.76 -3.56
N ARG A 564 -18.43 9.22 -4.33
CA ARG A 564 -19.12 7.95 -4.02
C ARG A 564 -19.02 7.00 -5.18
N ILE A 565 -18.59 5.76 -4.93
CA ILE A 565 -18.70 4.68 -5.90
C ILE A 565 -20.18 4.27 -5.98
N THR A 566 -20.72 4.19 -7.20
CA THR A 566 -22.10 3.75 -7.44
C THR A 566 -22.17 2.22 -7.48
N TYR A 567 -23.37 1.66 -7.53
CA TYR A 567 -23.52 0.20 -7.73
C TYR A 567 -22.99 -0.25 -9.10
N GLU A 568 -23.19 0.55 -10.16
CA GLU A 568 -22.56 0.26 -11.46
C GLU A 568 -21.03 0.32 -11.36
N GLY A 569 -20.48 1.24 -10.57
CA GLY A 569 -19.05 1.26 -10.28
C GLY A 569 -18.56 0.03 -9.55
N LEU A 570 -19.29 -0.46 -8.55
CA LEU A 570 -18.94 -1.70 -7.85
C LEU A 570 -18.99 -2.92 -8.78
N ARG A 571 -19.97 -3.00 -9.68
CA ARG A 571 -20.04 -4.05 -10.71
C ARG A 571 -18.90 -3.97 -11.70
N GLU A 572 -18.53 -2.78 -12.13
CA GLU A 572 -17.41 -2.59 -13.04
C GLU A 572 -16.09 -2.98 -12.38
N ILE A 573 -15.89 -2.65 -11.10
CA ILE A 573 -14.72 -3.12 -10.33
C ILE A 573 -14.76 -4.65 -10.16
N GLN A 574 -15.93 -5.25 -9.92
CA GLN A 574 -16.07 -6.70 -9.91
C GLN A 574 -15.71 -7.33 -11.26
N ARG A 575 -16.12 -6.71 -12.37
CA ARG A 575 -15.76 -7.15 -13.73
C ARG A 575 -14.26 -7.10 -13.93
N MET A 576 -13.58 -6.04 -13.48
CA MET A 576 -12.12 -5.95 -13.49
C MET A 576 -11.48 -7.09 -12.68
N ALA A 577 -11.98 -7.35 -11.47
CA ALA A 577 -11.50 -8.44 -10.62
C ALA A 577 -11.63 -9.81 -11.30
N LEU A 578 -12.80 -10.09 -11.89
CA LEU A 578 -13.04 -11.35 -12.62
C LEU A 578 -12.16 -11.50 -13.87
N ASN A 579 -11.68 -10.38 -14.45
CA ASN A 579 -10.75 -10.36 -15.57
C ASN A 579 -9.27 -10.38 -15.14
N GLY A 580 -8.98 -10.64 -13.86
CA GLY A 580 -7.62 -10.81 -13.34
C GLY A 580 -6.96 -9.54 -12.76
N ASP A 581 -7.71 -8.46 -12.55
CA ASP A 581 -7.17 -7.27 -11.89
C ASP A 581 -7.03 -7.50 -10.37
N LEU A 582 -5.79 -7.69 -9.91
CA LEU A 582 -5.45 -8.00 -8.51
C LEU A 582 -5.85 -6.90 -7.52
N GLU A 583 -5.81 -5.62 -7.92
CA GLU A 583 -6.22 -4.51 -7.05
C GLU A 583 -7.75 -4.50 -6.88
N ALA A 584 -8.48 -4.72 -7.97
CA ALA A 584 -9.94 -4.83 -7.95
C ALA A 584 -10.40 -6.04 -7.14
N GLU A 585 -9.76 -7.20 -7.30
CA GLU A 585 -10.04 -8.41 -6.51
C GLU A 585 -9.83 -8.16 -5.02
N LYS A 586 -8.69 -7.56 -4.67
CA LYS A 586 -8.37 -7.18 -3.30
C LYS A 586 -9.42 -6.22 -2.74
N PHE A 587 -9.82 -5.20 -3.50
CA PHE A 587 -10.84 -4.24 -3.07
C PHE A 587 -12.18 -4.91 -2.76
N ILE A 588 -12.69 -5.78 -3.64
CA ILE A 588 -13.97 -6.47 -3.42
C ILE A 588 -13.89 -7.37 -2.18
N ARG A 589 -12.80 -8.14 -2.02
CA ARG A 589 -12.60 -9.02 -0.87
C ARG A 589 -12.55 -8.22 0.44
N GLU A 590 -11.86 -7.08 0.45
CA GLU A 590 -11.80 -6.19 1.61
C GLU A 590 -13.17 -5.56 1.92
N LEU A 591 -13.93 -5.18 0.89
CA LEU A 591 -15.28 -4.63 1.03
C LEU A 591 -16.24 -5.64 1.67
N ASP A 592 -16.24 -6.90 1.21
CA ASP A 592 -17.00 -7.98 1.85
C ASP A 592 -16.60 -8.13 3.33
N GLY A 593 -15.29 -8.21 3.60
CA GLY A 593 -14.78 -8.37 4.96
C GLY A 593 -15.19 -7.23 5.90
N VAL A 594 -15.11 -5.98 5.44
CA VAL A 594 -15.53 -4.81 6.23
C VAL A 594 -17.04 -4.85 6.50
N LEU A 595 -17.87 -5.13 5.49
CA LEU A 595 -19.32 -5.20 5.66
C LEU A 595 -19.71 -6.33 6.61
N ARG A 596 -19.12 -7.51 6.46
CA ARG A 596 -19.37 -8.67 7.34
C ARG A 596 -19.04 -8.34 8.79
N ARG A 597 -17.83 -7.82 9.06
CA ARG A 597 -17.37 -7.54 10.44
C ARG A 597 -18.13 -6.41 11.11
N ARG A 598 -18.53 -5.37 10.36
CA ARG A 598 -19.16 -4.17 10.94
C ARG A 598 -20.69 -4.18 10.92
N HIS A 599 -21.28 -4.88 9.96
CA HIS A 599 -22.70 -4.76 9.64
C HIS A 599 -23.42 -6.11 9.49
N GLY A 600 -22.70 -7.24 9.55
CA GLY A 600 -23.26 -8.59 9.54
C GLY A 600 -23.66 -9.09 8.15
N ASP A 601 -24.31 -10.26 8.12
CA ASP A 601 -24.59 -11.00 6.88
C ASP A 601 -25.61 -10.32 5.97
N ASP A 602 -26.52 -9.50 6.49
CA ASP A 602 -27.46 -8.73 5.67
C ASP A 602 -26.74 -7.75 4.74
N ALA A 603 -25.68 -7.11 5.25
CA ALA A 603 -24.87 -6.20 4.45
C ALA A 603 -24.09 -6.93 3.36
N VAL A 604 -23.59 -8.13 3.66
CA VAL A 604 -22.91 -9.01 2.70
C VAL A 604 -23.88 -9.49 1.63
N LYS A 605 -25.07 -9.96 2.02
CA LYS A 605 -26.12 -10.36 1.08
C LYS A 605 -26.46 -9.22 0.13
N LYS A 606 -26.51 -7.99 0.65
CA LYS A 606 -26.74 -6.81 -0.18
C LYS A 606 -25.58 -6.53 -1.14
N LEU A 607 -24.33 -6.71 -0.70
CA LEU A 607 -23.17 -6.61 -1.58
C LEU A 607 -23.26 -7.65 -2.71
N ILE A 608 -23.53 -8.92 -2.40
CA ILE A 608 -23.67 -9.99 -3.39
C ILE A 608 -24.78 -9.64 -4.40
N GLU A 609 -25.93 -9.15 -3.95
CA GLU A 609 -27.02 -8.68 -4.83
C GLU A 609 -26.55 -7.57 -5.79
N VAL A 610 -25.69 -6.65 -5.32
CA VAL A 610 -25.13 -5.57 -6.13
C VAL A 610 -24.10 -6.09 -7.14
N LEU A 611 -23.21 -6.99 -6.71
CA LEU A 611 -22.09 -7.51 -7.51
C LEU A 611 -22.51 -8.60 -8.50
N THR A 612 -23.62 -9.28 -8.26
CA THR A 612 -24.15 -10.30 -9.18
C THR A 612 -24.48 -9.61 -10.51
N PRO A 613 -23.89 -10.07 -11.63
CA PRO A 613 -24.19 -9.49 -12.93
C PRO A 613 -25.69 -9.59 -13.19
N VAL A 614 -26.28 -8.50 -13.69
CA VAL A 614 -27.49 -8.64 -14.49
C VAL A 614 -27.08 -9.50 -15.68
N ARG A 615 -27.63 -10.73 -15.77
CA ARG A 615 -27.28 -11.74 -16.80
C ARG A 615 -27.07 -11.10 -18.18
N GLU A 616 -26.06 -11.57 -18.91
CA GLU A 616 -25.57 -11.00 -20.19
C GLU A 616 -26.70 -10.40 -21.06
N GLU A 617 -26.54 -9.13 -21.40
CA GLU A 617 -27.49 -8.39 -22.24
C GLU A 617 -27.58 -9.01 -23.63
N GLY A 618 -28.72 -9.64 -23.95
CA GLY A 618 -29.02 -10.18 -25.28
C GLY A 618 -28.86 -11.70 -25.43
N ALA A 619 -28.55 -12.44 -24.35
CA ALA A 619 -28.24 -13.87 -24.40
C ALA A 619 -29.44 -14.82 -24.18
N LEU A 620 -30.61 -14.30 -23.79
CA LEU A 620 -31.78 -15.16 -23.52
C LEU A 620 -32.65 -15.34 -24.77
N GLU A 621 -32.59 -16.54 -25.33
CA GLU A 621 -33.48 -16.98 -26.39
C GLU A 621 -34.84 -17.41 -25.82
N ILE A 622 -35.88 -17.21 -26.65
CA ILE A 622 -37.25 -17.64 -26.42
C ILE A 622 -37.42 -18.95 -27.20
N PRO A 623 -38.13 -19.98 -26.68
CA PRO A 623 -39.05 -19.92 -25.56
C PRO A 623 -38.42 -20.04 -24.16
N LEU A 624 -38.90 -19.23 -23.22
CA LEU A 624 -38.42 -19.20 -21.84
C LEU A 624 -39.39 -19.92 -20.89
N PRO A 625 -38.98 -21.01 -20.21
CA PRO A 625 -39.83 -21.71 -19.26
C PRO A 625 -40.13 -20.86 -18.02
N VAL A 626 -41.37 -20.93 -17.54
CA VAL A 626 -41.86 -20.26 -16.33
C VAL A 626 -42.29 -21.31 -15.33
N TYR A 627 -41.69 -21.24 -14.14
CA TYR A 627 -41.94 -22.20 -13.06
C TYR A 627 -42.75 -21.55 -11.93
N ASP A 628 -43.57 -22.34 -11.24
CA ASP A 628 -44.18 -21.94 -9.98
C ASP A 628 -43.16 -21.98 -8.81
N GLU A 629 -43.58 -21.59 -7.60
CA GLU A 629 -42.70 -21.61 -6.41
C GLU A 629 -42.31 -23.03 -5.97
N LYS A 630 -42.96 -24.07 -6.50
CA LYS A 630 -42.68 -25.49 -6.24
C LYS A 630 -41.79 -26.11 -7.33
N GLY A 631 -41.41 -25.35 -8.36
CA GLY A 631 -40.55 -25.81 -9.46
C GLY A 631 -41.30 -26.51 -10.60
N ASN A 632 -42.63 -26.47 -10.64
CA ASN A 632 -43.41 -27.03 -11.75
C ASN A 632 -43.43 -26.06 -12.94
N LEU A 633 -43.25 -26.55 -14.16
CA LEU A 633 -43.40 -25.76 -15.38
C LEU A 633 -44.89 -25.40 -15.59
N ILE A 634 -45.23 -24.12 -15.47
CA ILE A 634 -46.62 -23.64 -15.54
C ILE A 634 -46.93 -22.79 -16.78
N ALA A 635 -45.90 -22.23 -17.42
CA ALA A 635 -46.02 -21.55 -18.71
C ALA A 635 -44.69 -21.55 -19.48
N ARG A 636 -44.74 -21.20 -20.77
CA ARG A 636 -43.57 -20.86 -21.58
C ARG A 636 -43.80 -19.51 -22.23
N ILE A 637 -42.91 -18.56 -22.04
CA ILE A 637 -42.93 -17.31 -22.81
C ILE A 637 -42.44 -17.67 -24.19
N VAL A 638 -43.27 -17.43 -25.21
CA VAL A 638 -43.02 -17.86 -26.60
C VAL A 638 -42.75 -16.70 -27.54
N ASP A 639 -43.04 -15.47 -27.12
CA ASP A 639 -42.67 -14.29 -27.88
C ASP A 639 -42.56 -13.05 -26.98
N LEU A 640 -41.70 -12.12 -27.37
CA LEU A 640 -41.52 -10.81 -26.76
C LEU A 640 -41.46 -9.76 -27.87
N ARG A 641 -42.55 -9.01 -28.00
CA ARG A 641 -42.68 -7.90 -28.95
C ARG A 641 -42.69 -6.56 -28.24
N TYR A 642 -42.37 -5.51 -28.99
CA TYR A 642 -42.55 -4.14 -28.56
C TYR A 642 -43.33 -3.36 -29.61
N GLU A 643 -44.01 -2.32 -29.15
CA GLU A 643 -44.67 -1.33 -29.98
C GLU A 643 -44.36 0.05 -29.39
N PHE A 644 -44.07 1.01 -30.23
CA PHE A 644 -44.12 2.39 -29.82
C PHE A 644 -45.54 2.92 -29.98
N VAL A 645 -46.04 3.63 -28.98
CA VAL A 645 -47.44 4.03 -28.92
C VAL A 645 -47.54 5.53 -28.74
N LYS A 646 -48.33 6.16 -29.60
CA LYS A 646 -48.73 7.57 -29.51
C LYS A 646 -50.24 7.63 -29.69
N ASP A 647 -50.95 8.31 -28.78
CA ASP A 647 -52.42 8.42 -28.81
C ASP A 647 -53.16 7.07 -28.98
N ASP A 648 -52.64 6.03 -28.31
CA ASP A 648 -53.12 4.63 -28.34
C ASP A 648 -53.00 3.92 -29.70
N GLN A 649 -52.32 4.53 -30.68
CA GLN A 649 -51.98 3.93 -31.97
C GLN A 649 -50.49 3.52 -32.02
N SER A 650 -50.21 2.39 -32.67
CA SER A 650 -48.84 1.92 -32.92
C SER A 650 -48.17 2.80 -33.97
N VAL A 651 -46.91 3.19 -33.73
CA VAL A 651 -46.11 4.02 -34.64
C VAL A 651 -44.72 3.42 -34.84
N ASP A 652 -44.13 3.63 -36.02
CA ASP A 652 -42.79 3.08 -36.35
C ASP A 652 -41.63 3.90 -35.74
N GLN A 653 -41.88 5.18 -35.41
CA GLN A 653 -40.92 6.10 -34.77
C GLN A 653 -41.63 6.94 -33.72
N CYS A 654 -40.99 7.20 -32.58
CA CYS A 654 -41.69 7.68 -31.39
C CYS A 654 -40.85 8.66 -30.56
N ALA A 655 -40.94 9.94 -30.95
CA ALA A 655 -40.26 11.03 -30.28
C ALA A 655 -41.24 11.96 -29.55
N GLY A 656 -40.84 12.47 -28.38
CA GLY A 656 -41.59 13.48 -27.63
C GLY A 656 -42.35 12.94 -26.41
N GLU A 657 -43.03 13.85 -25.69
CA GLU A 657 -43.62 13.56 -24.37
C GLU A 657 -44.71 12.48 -24.40
N ASP A 658 -45.44 12.42 -25.51
CA ASP A 658 -46.58 11.51 -25.69
C ASP A 658 -46.16 10.12 -26.18
N CYS A 659 -44.85 9.91 -26.37
CA CYS A 659 -44.29 8.63 -26.75
C CYS A 659 -44.30 7.63 -25.59
N ARG A 660 -44.83 6.43 -25.84
CA ARG A 660 -44.89 5.34 -24.88
C ARG A 660 -44.27 4.08 -25.46
N LEU A 661 -43.48 3.38 -24.65
CA LEU A 661 -42.94 2.06 -24.99
C LEU A 661 -43.87 0.99 -24.42
N ARG A 662 -44.51 0.22 -25.29
CA ARG A 662 -45.34 -0.92 -24.90
C ARG A 662 -44.60 -2.22 -25.21
N ILE A 663 -44.42 -3.05 -24.19
CA ILE A 663 -43.87 -4.39 -24.31
C ILE A 663 -45.00 -5.41 -24.19
N ILE A 664 -45.07 -6.33 -25.13
CA ILE A 664 -46.08 -7.38 -25.23
C ILE A 664 -45.39 -8.72 -25.05
N VAL A 665 -45.83 -9.47 -24.05
CA VAL A 665 -45.33 -10.80 -23.71
C VAL A 665 -46.38 -11.82 -24.11
N GLU A 666 -46.05 -12.71 -25.04
CA GLU A 666 -46.87 -13.89 -25.32
C GLU A 666 -46.35 -15.09 -24.56
N TYR A 667 -47.25 -15.80 -23.90
CA TYR A 667 -46.93 -17.00 -23.17
C TYR A 667 -48.00 -18.08 -23.35
N GLU A 668 -47.54 -19.32 -23.39
CA GLU A 668 -48.36 -20.52 -23.53
C GLU A 668 -48.50 -21.19 -22.17
N THR A 669 -49.73 -21.54 -21.80
CA THR A 669 -50.02 -22.50 -20.74
C THR A 669 -50.39 -23.85 -21.39
N GLN A 670 -50.69 -24.87 -20.59
CA GLN A 670 -51.17 -26.16 -21.13
C GLN A 670 -52.50 -26.06 -21.88
N GLU A 671 -53.25 -24.97 -21.70
CA GLU A 671 -54.63 -24.83 -22.17
C GLU A 671 -54.78 -23.77 -23.28
N GLU A 672 -53.98 -22.69 -23.26
CA GLU A 672 -54.12 -21.60 -24.24
C GLU A 672 -52.90 -20.66 -24.31
N LYS A 673 -52.83 -19.86 -25.39
CA LYS A 673 -51.88 -18.73 -25.51
C LYS A 673 -52.51 -17.47 -24.92
N ARG A 674 -51.73 -16.71 -24.14
CA ARG A 674 -52.16 -15.44 -23.53
C ARG A 674 -51.12 -14.34 -23.74
N GLN A 675 -51.57 -13.10 -23.56
CA GLN A 675 -50.74 -11.89 -23.68
C GLN A 675 -50.74 -11.07 -22.40
N LEU A 676 -49.56 -10.56 -22.02
CA LEU A 676 -49.37 -9.56 -20.96
C LEU A 676 -48.72 -8.31 -21.55
N LYS A 677 -49.35 -7.15 -21.33
CA LYS A 677 -48.89 -5.85 -21.87
C LYS A 677 -48.37 -4.94 -20.74
N MET A 678 -47.23 -4.29 -20.99
CA MET A 678 -46.58 -3.39 -20.04
C MET A 678 -46.21 -2.09 -20.76
N GLU A 679 -46.60 -0.94 -20.22
CA GLU A 679 -46.45 0.34 -20.92
C GLU A 679 -45.70 1.37 -20.07
N TRP A 680 -44.55 1.84 -20.58
CA TRP A 680 -43.76 2.93 -20.01
C TRP A 680 -44.03 4.23 -20.78
N SER A 681 -44.00 5.34 -20.05
CA SER A 681 -44.26 6.67 -20.59
C SER A 681 -43.31 7.69 -19.95
N TRP A 682 -43.24 8.90 -20.50
CA TRP A 682 -42.51 9.99 -19.87
C TRP A 682 -43.38 10.75 -18.86
N ALA A 683 -42.79 11.18 -17.74
CA ALA A 683 -43.43 12.08 -16.79
C ALA A 683 -42.66 13.41 -16.72
N LYS A 684 -43.39 14.52 -16.78
CA LYS A 684 -42.85 15.87 -16.64
C LYS A 684 -42.79 16.30 -15.18
N ARG A 685 -41.66 16.88 -14.76
CA ARG A 685 -41.48 17.54 -13.46
C ARG A 685 -40.90 18.92 -13.65
N GLN A 686 -41.66 19.94 -13.26
CA GLN A 686 -41.20 21.31 -13.25
C GLN A 686 -40.51 21.61 -11.92
N LYS A 687 -39.31 22.21 -11.98
CA LYS A 687 -38.57 22.66 -10.81
C LYS A 687 -38.14 24.10 -11.00
N LYS A 688 -38.50 24.96 -10.05
CA LYS A 688 -38.10 26.37 -10.05
C LYS A 688 -36.63 26.49 -9.65
N ARG A 689 -35.78 27.00 -10.55
CA ARG A 689 -34.40 27.37 -10.26
C ARG A 689 -34.28 28.86 -10.57
N SER A 690 -34.26 29.70 -9.54
CA SER A 690 -34.28 31.17 -9.68
C SER A 690 -35.57 31.66 -10.40
N GLU A 691 -35.49 32.68 -11.27
CA GLU A 691 -36.61 33.18 -12.09
C GLU A 691 -37.01 32.26 -13.26
N LYS A 692 -36.33 31.11 -13.45
CA LYS A 692 -36.60 30.18 -14.55
C LYS A 692 -37.21 28.88 -14.04
N THR A 693 -38.24 28.40 -14.74
CA THR A 693 -38.79 27.06 -14.54
C THR A 693 -38.07 26.11 -15.50
N VAL A 694 -37.47 25.05 -14.96
CA VAL A 694 -36.85 23.99 -15.76
C VAL A 694 -37.76 22.77 -15.71
N THR A 695 -38.14 22.26 -16.89
CA THR A 695 -38.91 21.03 -17.02
C THR A 695 -37.97 19.84 -17.22
N TYR A 696 -38.11 18.83 -16.37
CA TYR A 696 -37.36 17.57 -16.45
C TYR A 696 -38.31 16.44 -16.83
N TYR A 697 -37.89 15.61 -17.79
CA TYR A 697 -38.58 14.36 -18.12
C TYR A 697 -37.86 13.19 -17.46
N TYR A 698 -38.65 12.31 -16.82
CA TYR A 698 -38.17 11.08 -16.22
C TYR A 698 -39.09 9.93 -16.61
N GLU A 699 -38.56 8.71 -16.62
CA GLU A 699 -39.32 7.50 -16.92
C GLU A 699 -40.45 7.35 -15.88
N LYS A 700 -41.70 7.37 -16.34
CA LYS A 700 -42.86 7.08 -15.52
C LYS A 700 -42.97 5.56 -15.38
N ARG A 701 -43.20 5.12 -14.14
CA ARG A 701 -43.44 3.71 -13.82
C ARG A 701 -44.57 3.12 -14.68
N ALA A 702 -44.36 1.93 -15.24
CA ALA A 702 -45.44 1.17 -15.85
C ALA A 702 -46.34 0.59 -14.76
N MET A 703 -47.64 0.51 -15.05
CA MET A 703 -48.64 -0.05 -14.16
C MET A 703 -49.29 -1.25 -14.84
N VAL A 704 -49.21 -2.41 -14.20
CA VAL A 704 -49.73 -3.67 -14.73
C VAL A 704 -50.66 -4.28 -13.68
N TYR A 705 -51.77 -4.88 -14.11
CA TYR A 705 -52.69 -5.58 -13.22
C TYR A 705 -52.64 -7.08 -13.49
N LEU A 706 -52.15 -7.84 -12.51
CA LEU A 706 -51.96 -9.29 -12.64
C LEU A 706 -53.17 -10.04 -12.06
N LYS A 707 -53.85 -10.78 -12.92
CA LYS A 707 -55.15 -11.42 -12.64
C LYS A 707 -55.02 -12.78 -11.95
N ASN A 708 -53.93 -13.50 -12.21
CA ASN A 708 -53.73 -14.89 -11.75
C ASN A 708 -52.27 -15.16 -11.40
N GLU A 709 -52.01 -16.30 -10.74
CA GLU A 709 -50.66 -16.69 -10.31
C GLU A 709 -49.71 -16.97 -11.48
N VAL A 710 -50.23 -17.35 -12.65
CA VAL A 710 -49.43 -17.56 -13.86
C VAL A 710 -48.85 -16.25 -14.37
N GLU A 711 -49.66 -15.17 -14.45
CA GLU A 711 -49.18 -13.83 -14.80
C GLU A 711 -48.16 -13.29 -13.79
N VAL A 712 -48.35 -13.60 -12.50
CA VAL A 712 -47.37 -13.27 -11.46
C VAL A 712 -46.05 -13.98 -11.72
N ALA A 713 -46.07 -15.28 -12.02
CA ALA A 713 -44.87 -16.04 -12.34
C ALA A 713 -44.20 -15.56 -13.63
N VAL A 714 -44.98 -15.28 -14.69
CA VAL A 714 -44.47 -14.72 -15.96
C VAL A 714 -43.76 -13.39 -15.72
N LEU A 715 -44.38 -12.45 -15.00
CA LEU A 715 -43.77 -11.15 -14.72
C LEU A 715 -42.56 -11.26 -13.79
N LYS A 716 -42.62 -12.13 -12.77
CA LYS A 716 -41.51 -12.41 -11.85
C LYS A 716 -40.32 -13.01 -12.61
N THR A 717 -40.57 -13.91 -13.56
CA THR A 717 -39.54 -14.46 -14.45
C THR A 717 -38.90 -13.35 -15.26
N LEU A 718 -39.67 -12.44 -15.86
CA LEU A 718 -39.16 -11.35 -16.69
C LEU A 718 -38.39 -10.26 -15.93
N THR A 719 -38.87 -9.87 -14.75
CA THR A 719 -38.41 -8.64 -14.05
C THR A 719 -37.76 -8.91 -12.70
N GLY A 720 -37.78 -10.16 -12.21
CA GLY A 720 -37.31 -10.54 -10.88
C GLY A 720 -38.28 -10.24 -9.73
N LYS A 721 -39.40 -9.55 -10.00
CA LYS A 721 -40.35 -9.13 -8.96
C LYS A 721 -41.79 -9.02 -9.47
N ALA A 722 -42.71 -9.74 -8.83
CA ALA A 722 -44.15 -9.54 -9.04
C ALA A 722 -44.94 -9.96 -7.78
N LYS A 723 -46.12 -9.35 -7.60
CA LYS A 723 -47.15 -9.76 -6.62
C LYS A 723 -48.52 -9.63 -7.27
N LYS A 724 -49.49 -10.46 -6.88
CA LYS A 724 -50.86 -10.42 -7.41
C LYS A 724 -51.50 -9.04 -7.24
N GLY A 725 -52.31 -8.63 -8.22
CA GLY A 725 -52.97 -7.32 -8.23
C GLY A 725 -52.13 -6.25 -8.93
N LYS A 726 -52.16 -5.02 -8.40
CA LYS A 726 -51.56 -3.84 -9.04
C LYS A 726 -50.04 -3.79 -8.82
N VAL A 727 -49.27 -3.93 -9.89
CA VAL A 727 -47.80 -3.90 -9.86
C VAL A 727 -47.27 -2.64 -10.55
N TYR A 728 -46.27 -2.02 -9.92
CA TYR A 728 -45.53 -0.89 -10.47
C TYR A 728 -44.13 -1.35 -10.90
N LEU A 729 -43.79 -1.12 -12.17
CA LEU A 729 -42.48 -1.45 -12.74
C LEU A 729 -41.69 -0.17 -12.95
N PHE A 730 -40.51 -0.08 -12.35
CA PHE A 730 -39.63 1.08 -12.40
C PHE A 730 -38.50 0.86 -13.41
N THR A 731 -37.56 1.80 -13.46
CA THR A 731 -36.36 1.75 -14.33
C THR A 731 -35.57 0.45 -14.17
N ASN A 732 -35.50 -0.11 -12.95
CA ASN A 732 -34.79 -1.37 -12.71
C ASN A 732 -35.46 -2.55 -13.41
N GLU A 733 -36.79 -2.64 -13.34
CA GLU A 733 -37.55 -3.69 -14.03
C GLU A 733 -37.51 -3.52 -15.56
N LEU A 734 -37.50 -2.28 -16.06
CA LEU A 734 -37.28 -2.01 -17.48
C LEU A 734 -35.85 -2.42 -17.92
N ASN A 735 -34.83 -2.14 -17.10
CA ASN A 735 -33.46 -2.58 -17.36
C ASN A 735 -33.33 -4.10 -17.36
N ALA A 736 -34.09 -4.80 -16.51
CA ALA A 736 -34.10 -6.27 -16.50
C ALA A 736 -34.58 -6.86 -17.85
N LEU A 737 -35.43 -6.14 -18.60
CA LEU A 737 -35.92 -6.57 -19.91
C LEU A 737 -34.88 -6.38 -21.04
N ARG A 738 -33.85 -5.55 -20.86
CA ARG A 738 -32.74 -5.37 -21.82
C ARG A 738 -31.89 -6.63 -21.99
N ARG A 739 -32.10 -7.68 -21.19
CA ARG A 739 -31.48 -8.99 -21.37
C ARG A 739 -32.01 -9.76 -22.59
N PHE A 740 -33.15 -9.35 -23.15
CA PHE A 740 -33.71 -9.91 -24.38
C PHE A 740 -33.33 -9.01 -25.55
N LYS A 741 -32.64 -9.55 -26.56
CA LYS A 741 -32.11 -8.78 -27.70
C LYS A 741 -33.18 -7.91 -28.39
N PRO A 742 -34.40 -8.39 -28.70
CA PRO A 742 -35.43 -7.57 -29.34
C PRO A 742 -35.90 -6.37 -28.50
N LEU A 743 -35.84 -6.48 -27.16
CA LEU A 743 -36.29 -5.44 -26.25
C LEU A 743 -35.16 -4.45 -25.91
N LYS A 744 -33.91 -4.89 -25.94
CA LYS A 744 -32.74 -4.02 -25.71
C LYS A 744 -32.73 -2.85 -26.69
N ASP A 745 -32.78 -3.16 -27.99
CA ASP A 745 -32.68 -2.17 -29.05
C ASP A 745 -33.85 -1.18 -28.96
N ALA A 746 -35.07 -1.69 -28.69
CA ALA A 746 -36.26 -0.87 -28.51
C ALA A 746 -36.19 0.07 -27.28
N ILE A 747 -35.69 -0.43 -26.15
CA ILE A 747 -35.55 0.36 -24.91
C ILE A 747 -34.49 1.45 -25.09
N ASP A 748 -33.39 1.12 -25.76
CA ASP A 748 -32.29 2.05 -26.01
C ASP A 748 -32.75 3.13 -27.00
N GLN A 749 -33.42 2.76 -28.10
CA GLN A 749 -34.04 3.70 -29.03
C GLN A 749 -35.05 4.63 -28.33
N TRP A 750 -35.95 4.07 -27.51
CA TRP A 750 -36.92 4.88 -26.76
C TRP A 750 -36.26 5.91 -25.83
N ARG A 751 -35.12 5.55 -25.23
CA ARG A 751 -34.37 6.42 -24.32
C ARG A 751 -33.57 7.49 -25.05
N GLU A 752 -33.07 7.19 -26.24
CA GLU A 752 -32.42 8.17 -27.11
C GLU A 752 -33.42 9.25 -27.56
N GLU A 753 -34.66 8.85 -27.83
CA GLU A 753 -35.76 9.76 -28.23
C GLU A 753 -36.42 10.50 -27.04
N LYS A 754 -35.76 10.53 -25.88
CA LYS A 754 -36.22 11.23 -24.67
C LYS A 754 -36.47 12.73 -24.95
N PRO A 755 -37.61 13.30 -24.48
CA PRO A 755 -37.90 14.71 -24.67
C PRO A 755 -36.80 15.62 -24.08
N ALA A 756 -36.32 16.58 -24.89
CA ALA A 756 -35.32 17.54 -24.48
C ALA A 756 -35.84 18.46 -23.36
N ALA A 757 -34.95 18.83 -22.43
CA ALA A 757 -35.30 19.78 -21.37
C ALA A 757 -35.59 21.17 -21.97
N GLN A 758 -36.84 21.63 -21.88
CA GLN A 758 -37.21 22.95 -22.35
C GLN A 758 -37.05 24.01 -21.25
N HIS A 759 -36.52 25.17 -21.65
CA HIS A 759 -36.42 26.37 -20.82
C HIS A 759 -37.49 27.37 -21.21
N THR A 760 -38.53 27.53 -20.39
CA THR A 760 -39.54 28.57 -20.60
C THR A 760 -39.11 29.83 -19.86
N GLN A 761 -38.85 30.92 -20.60
CA GLN A 761 -38.80 32.27 -20.01
C GLN A 761 -40.23 32.70 -19.70
N GLY A 762 -40.52 33.05 -18.45
CA GLY A 762 -41.80 33.64 -18.10
C GLY A 762 -41.93 35.00 -18.80
N GLN A 763 -42.83 35.11 -19.78
CA GLN A 763 -43.33 36.40 -20.23
C GLN A 763 -44.07 37.04 -19.05
N LYS A 764 -43.61 38.21 -18.61
CA LYS A 764 -44.41 39.11 -17.78
C LYS A 764 -45.56 39.60 -18.65
N ALA A 765 -46.79 39.34 -18.22
CA ALA A 765 -47.96 40.06 -18.72
C ALA A 765 -47.79 41.55 -18.38
N ASN A 766 -48.01 42.42 -19.37
CA ASN A 766 -48.16 43.86 -19.18
C ASN A 766 -49.43 44.18 -18.40
#